data_AF-A0A9D6ZDK8-F1
#
_entry.id   AF-A0A9D6ZDK8-F1
#
_cell.length_a   1.000
_cell.length_b   1.000
_cell.length_c   1.000
_cell.angle_alpha   90.00
_cell.angle_beta   90.00
_cell.angle_gamma   90.00
#
_symmetry.space_group_name_H-M   'P 1'
#
loop_
_entity.id
_entity.type
_entity.pdbx_description
1 polymer ?
#
loop_
_entity_poly.entity_id
_entity_poly.type
_entity_poly.pdbx_seq_one_letter_code
_entity_poly.pdbx_strand_id
1 'polypeptide(L)'
;MMKLEPDKDTITLLGVILLLYTAVRILFLFFSFYFISNHEELYNGTLANDMIGNPAAFLRHPNLIFCYQYMPFAGGTLVTSILALPFILVLGNSVFALKVLSIIISAAILSAMFFFLLKYFSLKAAALFGFLFALAPPYPVIISLILWGNHRESSLLSVLLFLTMFKYWFDSGGNGKRYLIMSGLIAGFGIYFDYIFIVTILTVLVFQLILKKDFFLGNDFMTFSLSSLAGLLPFFYSSVVFNFRNITVHDEGYMDKLPAKAMVKKFGALVFVDIPESFWIDTFNINRINVLSYLYYAFFILSFLFFLRLGLKAILKGKKPPMEFIFVIYIAVFALVYTFSKFYTGKPIFDLNLNEHPFKIYRDRFFTTLPPFIFALMALYLARIKNKKLCISTAIALLIIPVSSYSRYFSGSLLGEPFFYKGYAYESLPGKLAAVYDYKTCISLIENLPPEYHPELYRAFGYSIALKETGVNAETLQRTITEQAGKDYIYEGIGRGIMEKHKKLEEAIKIAETFGSDSSRHVIEGEIEVAPFYEGIETITRAIESFPDNSAGNIFYRAAGRGIYEFLDSSFINELKNKMKDNPQALSLILKGVGEKIDGRLNERSRNFLGKDRVPAIFHKDYDISYSGIVSTKLLLRNINNELLPFVMEGISEKFLTDAQS
;
A
#
# COMPACT_ATOMS: atom_id res chain seq x y z
N MET A 1 -25.14 -29.95 -19.46
CA MET A 1 -24.04 -29.06 -19.85
C MET A 1 -22.88 -29.95 -20.29
N MET A 2 -22.43 -29.86 -21.54
CA MET A 2 -21.21 -30.55 -21.98
C MET A 2 -20.03 -29.97 -21.20
N LYS A 3 -19.16 -30.82 -20.66
CA LYS A 3 -17.85 -30.39 -20.17
C LYS A 3 -17.06 -29.92 -21.40
N LEU A 4 -16.88 -28.61 -21.54
CA LEU A 4 -15.92 -28.07 -22.50
C LEU A 4 -14.54 -28.34 -21.92
N GLU A 5 -13.91 -29.42 -22.37
CA GLU A 5 -12.45 -29.50 -22.29
C GLU A 5 -11.89 -28.47 -23.28
N PRO A 6 -10.91 -27.63 -22.86
CA PRO A 6 -10.36 -26.63 -23.76
C PRO A 6 -9.65 -27.32 -24.92
N ASP A 7 -10.19 -27.14 -26.12
CA ASP A 7 -9.54 -27.58 -27.36
C ASP A 7 -8.31 -26.72 -27.67
N LYS A 8 -7.53 -27.15 -28.67
CA LYS A 8 -6.31 -26.45 -29.11
C LYS A 8 -6.58 -24.99 -29.50
N ASP A 9 -7.72 -24.72 -30.11
CA ASP A 9 -8.10 -23.37 -30.55
C ASP A 9 -8.40 -22.46 -29.35
N THR A 10 -9.05 -22.99 -28.32
CA THR A 10 -9.31 -22.29 -27.06
C THR A 10 -8.01 -21.95 -26.33
N ILE A 11 -7.05 -22.89 -26.27
CA ILE A 11 -5.73 -22.65 -25.68
C ILE A 11 -4.98 -21.58 -26.49
N THR A 12 -5.02 -21.67 -27.82
CA THR A 12 -4.41 -20.69 -28.72
C THR A 12 -4.99 -19.30 -28.50
N LEU A 13 -6.31 -19.19 -28.39
CA LEU A 13 -7.01 -17.94 -28.10
C LEU A 13 -6.58 -17.34 -26.76
N LEU A 14 -6.51 -18.15 -25.69
CA LEU A 14 -6.00 -17.68 -24.40
C LEU A 14 -4.54 -17.22 -24.52
N GLY A 15 -3.71 -17.93 -25.27
CA GLY A 15 -2.32 -17.53 -25.56
C GLY A 15 -2.23 -16.15 -26.22
N VAL A 16 -3.07 -15.86 -27.22
CA VAL A 16 -3.14 -14.54 -27.88
C VAL A 16 -3.59 -13.46 -26.89
N ILE A 17 -4.60 -13.75 -26.07
CA ILE A 17 -5.09 -12.81 -25.05
C ILE A 17 -4.01 -12.53 -24.00
N LEU A 18 -3.27 -13.55 -23.55
CA LEU A 18 -2.16 -13.41 -22.61
C LEU A 18 -1.00 -12.62 -23.21
N LEU A 19 -0.67 -12.85 -24.49
CA LEU A 19 0.35 -12.07 -25.19
C LEU A 19 -0.05 -10.59 -25.26
N LEU A 20 -1.30 -10.29 -25.63
CA LEU A 20 -1.82 -8.93 -25.66
C LEU A 20 -1.81 -8.30 -24.26
N TYR A 21 -2.29 -9.04 -23.25
CA TYR A 21 -2.29 -8.63 -21.86
C TYR A 21 -0.89 -8.22 -21.39
N THR A 22 0.09 -9.11 -21.58
CA THR A 22 1.48 -8.92 -21.18
C THR A 22 2.12 -7.78 -21.96
N ALA A 23 1.88 -7.65 -23.26
CA ALA A 23 2.38 -6.54 -24.06
C ALA A 23 1.93 -5.19 -23.50
N VAL A 24 0.64 -5.04 -23.16
CA VAL A 24 0.12 -3.81 -22.52
C VAL A 24 0.80 -3.53 -21.18
N ARG A 25 1.01 -4.56 -20.35
CA ARG A 25 1.65 -4.40 -19.03
C ARG A 25 3.13 -4.03 -19.18
N ILE A 26 3.82 -4.59 -20.15
CA ILE A 26 5.20 -4.24 -20.50
C ILE A 26 5.29 -2.78 -20.97
N LEU A 27 4.33 -2.31 -21.79
CA LEU A 27 4.28 -0.90 -22.19
C LEU A 27 4.14 0.02 -20.96
N PHE A 28 3.18 -0.24 -20.07
CA PHE A 28 3.05 0.54 -18.84
C PHE A 28 4.27 0.42 -17.91
N LEU A 29 4.89 -0.75 -17.84
CA LEU A 29 6.12 -0.97 -17.07
C LEU A 29 7.24 -0.03 -17.51
N PHE A 30 7.40 0.16 -18.82
CA PHE A 30 8.48 0.95 -19.38
C PHE A 30 8.17 2.42 -19.58
N PHE A 31 6.91 2.78 -19.80
CA PHE A 31 6.51 4.15 -20.12
C PHE A 31 5.71 4.82 -19.00
N SER A 32 5.22 4.09 -18.00
CA SER A 32 4.38 4.63 -16.92
C SER A 32 4.96 4.41 -15.53
N PHE A 33 6.29 4.28 -15.40
CA PHE A 33 6.93 3.90 -14.13
C PHE A 33 6.45 4.77 -12.96
N TYR A 34 6.38 6.09 -13.15
CA TYR A 34 5.86 7.03 -12.17
C TYR A 34 4.48 6.66 -11.60
N PHE A 35 3.60 6.07 -12.41
CA PHE A 35 2.25 5.71 -11.98
C PHE A 35 2.16 4.33 -11.34
N ILE A 36 3.11 3.44 -11.66
CA ILE A 36 3.08 2.05 -11.21
C ILE A 36 4.00 1.80 -10.03
N SER A 37 4.79 2.77 -9.59
CA SER A 37 5.70 2.63 -8.46
C SER A 37 4.98 2.89 -7.14
N ASN A 38 5.20 2.04 -6.14
CA ASN A 38 4.61 2.25 -4.83
C ASN A 38 5.54 1.74 -3.72
N HIS A 39 5.86 2.57 -2.73
CA HIS A 39 6.79 2.18 -1.67
C HIS A 39 6.34 0.93 -0.89
N GLU A 40 5.02 0.67 -0.77
CA GLU A 40 4.50 -0.50 -0.05
C GLU A 40 4.97 -1.82 -0.70
N GLU A 41 5.27 -1.82 -2.00
CA GLU A 41 5.76 -3.02 -2.69
C GLU A 41 7.20 -3.38 -2.33
N LEU A 42 8.00 -2.38 -1.92
CA LEU A 42 9.41 -2.59 -1.59
C LEU A 42 9.55 -3.47 -0.35
N TYR A 43 8.63 -3.37 0.61
CA TYR A 43 8.60 -4.27 1.76
C TYR A 43 8.50 -5.74 1.35
N ASN A 44 7.83 -6.03 0.23
CA ASN A 44 7.71 -7.38 -0.26
C ASN A 44 9.05 -7.93 -0.80
N GLY A 45 9.87 -7.09 -1.41
CA GLY A 45 11.20 -7.51 -1.85
C GLY A 45 12.25 -7.53 -0.74
N THR A 46 12.04 -6.83 0.37
CA THR A 46 12.98 -6.82 1.51
C THR A 46 13.19 -8.21 2.12
N LEU A 47 12.11 -8.95 2.39
CA LEU A 47 12.25 -10.33 2.88
C LEU A 47 13.00 -11.19 1.88
N ALA A 48 12.65 -11.08 0.58
CA ALA A 48 13.28 -11.88 -0.46
C ALA A 48 14.79 -11.60 -0.54
N ASN A 49 15.18 -10.33 -0.53
CA ASN A 49 16.58 -9.92 -0.51
C ASN A 49 17.33 -10.52 0.68
N ASP A 50 16.78 -10.38 1.88
CA ASP A 50 17.46 -10.78 3.11
C ASP A 50 17.51 -12.29 3.29
N MET A 51 16.47 -12.99 2.86
CA MET A 51 16.45 -14.45 2.88
C MET A 51 17.49 -15.05 1.92
N ILE A 52 17.77 -14.37 0.80
CA ILE A 52 18.86 -14.73 -0.13
C ILE A 52 20.23 -14.39 0.49
N GLY A 53 20.37 -13.18 1.05
CA GLY A 53 21.65 -12.69 1.58
C GLY A 53 22.09 -13.35 2.89
N ASN A 54 21.14 -13.73 3.76
CA ASN A 54 21.41 -14.32 5.07
C ASN A 54 20.35 -15.37 5.47
N PRO A 55 20.28 -16.52 4.77
CA PRO A 55 19.32 -17.58 5.10
C PRO A 55 19.51 -18.14 6.52
N ALA A 56 20.74 -18.09 7.06
CA ALA A 56 21.06 -18.56 8.40
C ALA A 56 20.32 -17.77 9.50
N ALA A 57 20.08 -16.47 9.31
CA ALA A 57 19.32 -15.66 10.26
C ALA A 57 17.88 -16.19 10.42
N PHE A 58 17.21 -16.56 9.32
CA PHE A 58 15.85 -17.10 9.34
C PHE A 58 15.76 -18.51 9.95
N LEU A 59 16.83 -19.31 9.82
CA LEU A 59 16.91 -20.61 10.50
C LEU A 59 17.11 -20.45 12.02
N ARG A 60 17.93 -19.50 12.46
CA ARG A 60 18.17 -19.21 13.88
C ARG A 60 16.98 -18.52 14.55
N HIS A 61 16.26 -17.70 13.78
CA HIS A 61 15.16 -16.87 14.26
C HIS A 61 13.90 -17.10 13.41
N PRO A 62 13.15 -18.21 13.62
CA PRO A 62 12.01 -18.56 12.77
C PRO A 62 10.90 -17.49 12.69
N ASN A 63 10.70 -16.72 13.76
CA ASN A 63 9.71 -15.64 13.79
C ASN A 63 10.10 -14.42 12.93
N LEU A 64 11.35 -14.35 12.46
CA LEU A 64 11.91 -13.20 11.74
C LEU A 64 11.16 -12.97 10.43
N ILE A 65 10.69 -14.04 9.80
CA ILE A 65 9.90 -13.96 8.57
C ILE A 65 8.67 -13.06 8.75
N PHE A 66 8.00 -13.12 9.92
CA PHE A 66 6.83 -12.29 10.21
C PHE A 66 7.22 -10.83 10.41
N CYS A 67 8.41 -10.52 10.91
CA CYS A 67 8.87 -9.14 11.04
C CYS A 67 8.98 -8.40 9.69
N TYR A 68 8.96 -9.11 8.56
CA TYR A 68 8.90 -8.49 7.23
C TYR A 68 7.47 -8.27 6.70
N GLN A 69 6.45 -8.86 7.34
CA GLN A 69 5.05 -8.65 6.95
C GLN A 69 4.71 -7.16 7.09
N TYR A 70 4.40 -6.46 5.98
CA TYR A 70 4.27 -5.00 5.98
C TYR A 70 3.21 -4.51 6.98
N MET A 71 2.00 -5.05 6.89
CA MET A 71 0.90 -4.76 7.82
C MET A 71 0.51 -6.03 8.59
N PRO A 72 0.39 -6.00 9.93
CA PRO A 72 0.06 -7.19 10.72
C PRO A 72 -1.26 -7.86 10.31
N PHE A 73 -2.23 -7.09 9.81
CA PHE A 73 -3.54 -7.59 9.36
C PHE A 73 -3.59 -8.04 7.89
N ALA A 74 -2.50 -7.91 7.12
CA ALA A 74 -2.44 -8.29 5.71
C ALA A 74 -1.34 -9.34 5.48
N GLY A 75 -1.65 -10.59 5.79
CA GLY A 75 -0.74 -11.73 5.64
C GLY A 75 -0.31 -11.97 4.19
N GLY A 76 -1.04 -11.47 3.21
CA GLY A 76 -0.70 -11.56 1.81
C GLY A 76 0.64 -10.90 1.47
N THR A 77 1.05 -9.86 2.21
CA THR A 77 2.34 -9.17 2.03
C THR A 77 3.48 -10.17 2.24
N LEU A 78 3.40 -10.98 3.30
CA LEU A 78 4.35 -12.04 3.56
C LEU A 78 4.35 -13.11 2.46
N VAL A 79 3.16 -13.53 2.01
CA VAL A 79 3.02 -14.53 0.95
C VAL A 79 3.65 -14.04 -0.35
N THR A 80 3.36 -12.80 -0.77
CA THR A 80 3.97 -12.22 -1.99
C THR A 80 5.46 -12.01 -1.84
N SER A 81 5.94 -11.71 -0.63
CA SER A 81 7.36 -11.59 -0.35
C SER A 81 8.10 -12.91 -0.59
N ILE A 82 7.54 -14.02 -0.13
CA ILE A 82 8.09 -15.37 -0.37
C ILE A 82 8.06 -15.70 -1.87
N LEU A 83 6.95 -15.35 -2.56
CA LEU A 83 6.84 -15.55 -4.01
C LEU A 83 7.81 -14.69 -4.82
N ALA A 84 8.30 -13.56 -4.28
CA ALA A 84 9.27 -12.68 -4.93
C ALA A 84 10.70 -13.27 -4.92
N LEU A 85 11.00 -14.19 -4.01
CA LEU A 85 12.30 -14.83 -3.85
C LEU A 85 12.92 -15.35 -5.18
N PRO A 86 12.26 -16.20 -5.99
CA PRO A 86 12.83 -16.66 -7.24
C PRO A 86 13.07 -15.55 -8.26
N PHE A 87 12.27 -14.48 -8.24
CA PHE A 87 12.43 -13.36 -9.18
C PHE A 87 13.60 -12.46 -8.79
N ILE A 88 13.76 -12.16 -7.50
CA ILE A 88 14.90 -11.40 -6.99
C ILE A 88 16.20 -12.19 -7.19
N LEU A 89 16.16 -13.52 -7.01
CA LEU A 89 17.31 -14.40 -7.24
C LEU A 89 17.77 -14.38 -8.71
N VAL A 90 16.84 -14.36 -9.68
CA VAL A 90 17.16 -14.46 -11.12
C VAL A 90 17.37 -13.10 -11.77
N LEU A 91 16.57 -12.09 -11.40
CA LEU A 91 16.53 -10.77 -12.04
C LEU A 91 17.27 -9.69 -11.23
N GLY A 92 17.83 -10.07 -10.08
CA GLY A 92 18.49 -9.16 -9.15
C GLY A 92 17.51 -8.35 -8.30
N ASN A 93 18.07 -7.60 -7.36
CA ASN A 93 17.30 -6.82 -6.40
C ASN A 93 16.83 -5.47 -6.99
N SER A 94 15.86 -5.55 -7.88
CA SER A 94 15.27 -4.40 -8.57
C SER A 94 13.76 -4.38 -8.46
N VAL A 95 13.16 -3.20 -8.59
CA VAL A 95 11.70 -3.05 -8.73
C VAL A 95 11.18 -3.88 -9.90
N PHE A 96 11.93 -3.95 -11.01
CA PHE A 96 11.59 -4.78 -12.16
C PHE A 96 11.26 -6.24 -11.78
N ALA A 97 12.04 -6.86 -10.88
CA ALA A 97 11.79 -8.22 -10.43
C ALA A 97 10.40 -8.37 -9.76
N LEU A 98 10.02 -7.40 -8.92
CA LEU A 98 8.69 -7.36 -8.29
C LEU A 98 7.57 -7.15 -9.32
N LYS A 99 7.81 -6.31 -10.34
CA LYS A 99 6.85 -6.07 -11.43
C LYS A 99 6.58 -7.32 -12.24
N VAL A 100 7.62 -8.13 -12.51
CA VAL A 100 7.44 -9.42 -13.20
C VAL A 100 6.53 -10.36 -12.39
N LEU A 101 6.71 -10.44 -11.07
CA LEU A 101 5.81 -11.21 -10.21
C LEU A 101 4.37 -10.66 -10.25
N SER A 102 4.20 -9.33 -10.17
CA SER A 102 2.88 -8.69 -10.26
C SER A 102 2.17 -9.03 -11.59
N ILE A 103 2.89 -9.00 -12.72
CA ILE A 103 2.38 -9.41 -14.04
C ILE A 103 1.96 -10.89 -14.05
N ILE A 104 2.74 -11.77 -13.44
CA ILE A 104 2.42 -13.21 -13.39
C ILE A 104 1.16 -13.47 -12.56
N ILE A 105 1.05 -12.87 -11.38
CA ILE A 105 -0.14 -13.02 -10.52
C ILE A 105 -1.39 -12.51 -11.25
N SER A 106 -1.28 -11.35 -11.91
CA SER A 106 -2.40 -10.75 -12.62
C SER A 106 -2.77 -11.47 -13.92
N ALA A 107 -1.81 -12.09 -14.61
CA ALA A 107 -2.05 -13.04 -15.70
C ALA A 107 -2.72 -14.33 -15.20
N ALA A 108 -2.39 -14.80 -13.98
CA ALA A 108 -3.06 -15.93 -13.35
C ALA A 108 -4.52 -15.61 -13.02
N ILE A 109 -4.83 -14.39 -12.57
CA ILE A 109 -6.23 -13.91 -12.38
C ILE A 109 -6.99 -13.96 -13.71
N LEU A 110 -6.41 -13.41 -14.79
CA LEU A 110 -7.01 -13.45 -16.13
C LEU A 110 -7.28 -14.89 -16.57
N SER A 111 -6.29 -15.77 -16.44
CA SER A 111 -6.39 -17.17 -16.88
C SER A 111 -7.44 -17.93 -16.07
N ALA A 112 -7.42 -17.80 -14.74
CA ALA A 112 -8.39 -18.45 -13.86
C ALA A 112 -9.83 -18.01 -14.17
N MET A 113 -10.04 -16.70 -14.39
CA MET A 113 -11.36 -16.18 -14.72
C MET A 113 -11.78 -16.55 -16.15
N PHE A 114 -10.86 -16.58 -17.12
CA PHE A 114 -11.12 -17.08 -18.47
C PHE A 114 -11.61 -18.53 -18.44
N PHE A 115 -10.90 -19.41 -17.73
CA PHE A 115 -11.31 -20.81 -17.59
C PHE A 115 -12.62 -20.97 -16.79
N PHE A 116 -12.84 -20.15 -15.77
CA PHE A 116 -14.12 -20.09 -15.06
C PHE A 116 -15.27 -19.77 -16.01
N LEU A 117 -15.12 -18.73 -16.83
CA LEU A 117 -16.13 -18.29 -17.79
C LEU A 117 -16.34 -19.30 -18.93
N LEU A 118 -15.26 -19.90 -19.43
CA LEU A 118 -15.30 -20.94 -20.45
C LEU A 118 -16.12 -22.14 -19.96
N LYS A 119 -15.83 -22.61 -18.74
CA LYS A 119 -16.41 -23.82 -18.18
C LYS A 119 -17.89 -23.68 -17.83
N TYR A 120 -18.27 -22.57 -17.19
CA TYR A 120 -19.62 -22.41 -16.63
C TYR A 120 -20.54 -21.53 -17.48
N PHE A 121 -20.03 -20.90 -18.53
CA PHE A 121 -20.84 -20.04 -19.40
C PHE A 121 -20.59 -20.35 -20.87
N SER A 122 -19.64 -19.69 -21.52
CA SER A 122 -19.35 -19.89 -22.94
C SER A 122 -17.96 -19.38 -23.33
N LEU A 123 -17.40 -19.96 -24.39
CA LEU A 123 -16.16 -19.47 -25.01
C LEU A 123 -16.28 -17.99 -25.42
N LYS A 124 -17.44 -17.58 -25.95
CA LYS A 124 -17.68 -16.18 -26.33
C LYS A 124 -17.54 -15.22 -25.14
N ALA A 125 -18.12 -15.57 -23.99
CA ALA A 125 -17.99 -14.76 -22.77
C ALA A 125 -16.55 -14.75 -22.23
N ALA A 126 -15.87 -15.90 -22.23
CA ALA A 126 -14.47 -15.98 -21.81
C ALA A 126 -13.55 -15.12 -22.69
N ALA A 127 -13.71 -15.19 -24.01
CA ALA A 127 -12.96 -14.38 -24.98
C ALA A 127 -13.20 -12.88 -24.77
N LEU A 128 -14.46 -12.46 -24.68
CA LEU A 128 -14.81 -11.05 -24.45
C LEU A 128 -14.24 -10.54 -23.12
N PHE A 129 -14.31 -11.33 -22.04
CA PHE A 129 -13.68 -11.00 -20.77
C PHE A 129 -12.16 -10.84 -20.93
N GLY A 130 -11.51 -11.79 -21.60
CA GLY A 130 -10.06 -11.77 -21.79
C GLY A 130 -9.60 -10.51 -22.52
N PHE A 131 -10.28 -10.10 -23.59
CA PHE A 131 -9.97 -8.85 -24.29
C PHE A 131 -10.25 -7.61 -23.44
N LEU A 132 -11.39 -7.54 -22.74
CA LEU A 132 -11.70 -6.40 -21.85
C LEU A 132 -10.69 -6.26 -20.71
N PHE A 133 -10.18 -7.38 -20.17
CA PHE A 133 -9.19 -7.36 -19.10
C PHE A 133 -7.77 -7.09 -19.61
N ALA A 134 -7.44 -7.57 -20.83
CA ALA A 134 -6.19 -7.26 -21.51
C ALA A 134 -6.09 -5.78 -21.87
N LEU A 135 -7.16 -5.18 -22.40
CA LEU A 135 -7.24 -3.76 -22.76
C LEU A 135 -8.08 -2.97 -21.76
N ALA A 136 -7.89 -3.26 -20.46
CA ALA A 136 -8.65 -2.63 -19.40
C ALA A 136 -8.39 -1.11 -19.31
N PRO A 137 -9.27 -0.33 -18.66
CA PRO A 137 -9.00 1.06 -18.32
C PRO A 137 -7.66 1.26 -17.59
N PRO A 138 -7.05 2.46 -17.67
CA PRO A 138 -5.71 2.71 -17.13
C PRO A 138 -5.53 2.27 -15.68
N TYR A 139 -6.51 2.55 -14.80
CA TYR A 139 -6.40 2.18 -13.39
C TYR A 139 -6.19 0.66 -13.18
N PRO A 140 -7.07 -0.24 -13.67
CA PRO A 140 -6.83 -1.69 -13.64
C PRO A 140 -5.50 -2.17 -14.23
N VAL A 141 -4.94 -1.47 -15.23
CA VAL A 141 -3.63 -1.80 -15.80
C VAL A 141 -2.53 -1.41 -14.81
N ILE A 142 -2.57 -0.19 -14.29
CA ILE A 142 -1.58 0.36 -13.34
C ILE A 142 -1.52 -0.48 -12.07
N ILE A 143 -2.66 -0.77 -11.43
CA ILE A 143 -2.69 -1.59 -10.21
C ILE A 143 -2.29 -3.04 -10.45
N SER A 144 -2.39 -3.54 -11.68
CA SER A 144 -1.92 -4.90 -12.01
C SER A 144 -0.39 -5.00 -12.11
N LEU A 145 0.29 -3.86 -11.97
CA LEU A 145 1.74 -3.73 -11.93
C LEU A 145 2.24 -3.33 -10.54
N ILE A 146 1.38 -3.22 -9.53
CA ILE A 146 1.80 -2.93 -8.15
C ILE A 146 1.69 -4.21 -7.34
N LEU A 147 2.78 -4.63 -6.70
CA LEU A 147 2.82 -5.83 -5.86
C LEU A 147 2.58 -5.43 -4.40
N TRP A 148 1.33 -5.21 -4.00
CA TRP A 148 1.02 -4.87 -2.61
C TRP A 148 1.00 -6.08 -1.69
N GLY A 149 0.64 -7.25 -2.21
CA GLY A 149 0.38 -8.43 -1.38
C GLY A 149 -0.91 -8.31 -0.58
N ASN A 150 -1.95 -7.71 -1.14
CA ASN A 150 -3.25 -7.61 -0.48
C ASN A 150 -4.40 -7.59 -1.51
N HIS A 151 -4.94 -6.42 -1.79
CA HIS A 151 -6.20 -6.20 -2.45
C HIS A 151 -6.23 -6.83 -3.85
N ARG A 152 -5.19 -6.60 -4.67
CA ARG A 152 -5.20 -7.10 -6.05
C ARG A 152 -5.01 -8.62 -6.09
N GLU A 153 -4.05 -9.13 -5.35
CA GLU A 153 -3.70 -10.55 -5.30
C GLU A 153 -4.84 -11.37 -4.67
N SER A 154 -5.60 -10.80 -3.73
CA SER A 154 -6.81 -11.40 -3.17
C SER A 154 -7.86 -11.75 -4.23
N SER A 155 -7.86 -11.04 -5.37
CA SER A 155 -8.76 -11.34 -6.49
C SER A 155 -8.51 -12.73 -7.08
N LEU A 156 -7.26 -13.22 -7.05
CA LEU A 156 -6.95 -14.59 -7.49
C LEU A 156 -7.65 -15.61 -6.57
N LEU A 157 -7.51 -15.42 -5.24
CA LEU A 157 -8.20 -16.24 -4.25
C LEU A 157 -9.71 -16.17 -4.43
N SER A 158 -10.26 -15.02 -4.87
CA SER A 158 -11.71 -14.87 -5.06
C SER A 158 -12.20 -15.72 -6.22
N VAL A 159 -11.46 -15.71 -7.33
CA VAL A 159 -11.76 -16.55 -8.50
C VAL A 159 -11.59 -18.03 -8.16
N LEU A 160 -10.56 -18.40 -7.39
CA LEU A 160 -10.36 -19.78 -6.94
C LEU A 160 -11.50 -20.26 -6.03
N LEU A 161 -11.96 -19.41 -5.10
CA LEU A 161 -13.10 -19.72 -4.25
C LEU A 161 -14.39 -19.89 -5.07
N PHE A 162 -14.63 -19.04 -6.07
CA PHE A 162 -15.77 -19.20 -6.98
C PHE A 162 -15.65 -20.50 -7.78
N LEU A 163 -14.46 -20.83 -8.30
CA LEU A 163 -14.22 -22.07 -9.04
C LEU A 163 -14.52 -23.31 -8.18
N THR A 164 -14.03 -23.38 -6.95
CA THR A 164 -14.26 -24.53 -6.06
C THR A 164 -15.73 -24.62 -5.64
N MET A 165 -16.38 -23.49 -5.34
CA MET A 165 -17.80 -23.48 -4.99
C MET A 165 -18.70 -23.84 -6.17
N PHE A 166 -18.39 -23.39 -7.38
CA PHE A 166 -19.12 -23.81 -8.58
C PHE A 166 -18.96 -25.29 -8.88
N LYS A 167 -17.77 -25.86 -8.69
CA LYS A 167 -17.56 -27.31 -8.77
C LYS A 167 -18.43 -28.04 -7.75
N TYR A 168 -18.51 -27.54 -6.51
CA TYR A 168 -19.39 -28.08 -5.47
C TYR A 168 -20.88 -27.99 -5.86
N TRP A 169 -21.34 -26.82 -6.33
CA TRP A 169 -22.75 -26.57 -6.65
C TRP A 169 -23.25 -27.34 -7.87
N PHE A 170 -22.43 -27.44 -8.93
CA PHE A 170 -22.91 -27.82 -10.26
C PHE A 170 -22.27 -29.08 -10.85
N ASP A 171 -21.09 -29.51 -10.38
CA ASP A 171 -20.34 -30.61 -11.04
C ASP A 171 -20.25 -31.90 -10.21
N SER A 172 -20.64 -31.87 -8.93
CA SER A 172 -20.05 -32.77 -7.94
C SER A 172 -20.55 -34.21 -7.90
N GLY A 173 -21.72 -34.55 -8.45
CA GLY A 173 -22.19 -35.94 -8.64
C GLY A 173 -21.98 -36.94 -7.49
N GLY A 174 -21.85 -36.50 -6.23
CA GLY A 174 -21.50 -37.32 -5.05
C GLY A 174 -20.12 -37.08 -4.41
N ASN A 175 -19.12 -36.55 -5.13
CA ASN A 175 -17.76 -36.28 -4.63
C ASN A 175 -17.49 -34.76 -4.41
N GLY A 176 -18.51 -34.05 -3.91
CA GLY A 176 -18.45 -32.58 -3.74
C GLY A 176 -17.71 -32.11 -2.50
N LYS A 177 -17.55 -32.98 -1.49
CA LYS A 177 -16.96 -32.61 -0.19
C LYS A 177 -15.53 -32.11 -0.33
N ARG A 178 -14.71 -32.69 -1.21
CA ARG A 178 -13.34 -32.19 -1.44
C ARG A 178 -13.30 -30.73 -1.89
N TYR A 179 -14.23 -30.32 -2.76
CA TYR A 179 -14.31 -28.94 -3.24
C TYR A 179 -14.83 -28.01 -2.16
N LEU A 180 -15.70 -28.51 -1.28
CA LEU A 180 -16.16 -27.76 -0.12
C LEU A 180 -15.03 -27.56 0.91
N ILE A 181 -14.22 -28.59 1.17
CA ILE A 181 -13.01 -28.50 2.00
C ILE A 181 -12.02 -27.49 1.41
N MET A 182 -11.72 -27.60 0.11
CA MET A 182 -10.85 -26.63 -0.57
C MET A 182 -11.41 -25.20 -0.48
N SER A 183 -12.72 -25.04 -0.64
CA SER A 183 -13.38 -23.74 -0.53
C SER A 183 -13.26 -23.16 0.88
N GLY A 184 -13.41 -23.97 1.92
CA GLY A 184 -13.19 -23.52 3.29
C GLY A 184 -11.73 -23.14 3.52
N LEU A 185 -10.76 -23.97 3.11
CA LEU A 185 -9.34 -23.63 3.21
C LEU A 185 -9.01 -22.30 2.51
N ILE A 186 -9.52 -22.07 1.30
CA ILE A 186 -9.36 -20.80 0.57
C ILE A 186 -10.06 -19.64 1.31
N ALA A 187 -11.25 -19.87 1.87
CA ALA A 187 -11.98 -18.86 2.64
C ALA A 187 -11.18 -18.41 3.86
N GLY A 188 -10.70 -19.35 4.67
CA GLY A 188 -9.89 -19.05 5.84
C GLY A 188 -8.55 -18.39 5.49
N PHE A 189 -7.82 -18.98 4.54
CA PHE A 189 -6.54 -18.42 4.08
C PHE A 189 -6.72 -17.04 3.45
N GLY A 190 -7.81 -16.82 2.72
CA GLY A 190 -8.11 -15.53 2.10
C GLY A 190 -8.36 -14.42 3.13
N ILE A 191 -8.98 -14.73 4.28
CA ILE A 191 -9.09 -13.76 5.39
C ILE A 191 -7.70 -13.42 5.95
N TYR A 192 -6.84 -14.43 6.18
CA TYR A 192 -5.46 -14.17 6.58
C TYR A 192 -4.73 -13.29 5.56
N PHE A 193 -4.93 -13.58 4.27
CA PHE A 193 -4.27 -12.90 3.17
C PHE A 193 -4.63 -11.41 3.14
N ASP A 194 -5.92 -11.08 3.14
CA ASP A 194 -6.43 -9.71 3.21
C ASP A 194 -7.89 -9.71 3.70
N TYR A 195 -8.23 -8.84 4.65
CA TYR A 195 -9.58 -8.70 5.18
C TYR A 195 -10.62 -8.29 4.15
N ILE A 196 -10.23 -7.62 3.05
CA ILE A 196 -11.17 -7.32 1.96
C ILE A 196 -11.78 -8.60 1.36
N PHE A 197 -11.11 -9.74 1.54
CA PHE A 197 -11.58 -11.05 1.09
C PHE A 197 -12.92 -11.47 1.70
N ILE A 198 -13.30 -10.87 2.84
CA ILE A 198 -14.63 -11.05 3.46
C ILE A 198 -15.77 -10.81 2.46
N VAL A 199 -15.60 -9.88 1.51
CA VAL A 199 -16.58 -9.60 0.44
C VAL A 199 -16.85 -10.86 -0.37
N THR A 200 -15.82 -11.63 -0.72
CA THR A 200 -15.95 -12.87 -1.48
C THR A 200 -16.68 -13.94 -0.68
N ILE A 201 -16.33 -14.10 0.60
CA ILE A 201 -16.94 -15.10 1.49
C ILE A 201 -18.42 -14.79 1.65
N LEU A 202 -18.78 -13.54 1.99
CA LEU A 202 -20.17 -13.11 2.11
C LEU A 202 -20.94 -13.33 0.80
N THR A 203 -20.32 -13.06 -0.35
CA THR A 203 -20.93 -13.31 -1.66
C THR A 203 -21.27 -14.79 -1.85
N VAL A 204 -20.32 -15.68 -1.56
CA VAL A 204 -20.52 -17.13 -1.64
C VAL A 204 -21.60 -17.61 -0.68
N LEU A 205 -21.59 -17.13 0.56
CA LEU A 205 -22.58 -17.52 1.58
C LEU A 205 -23.99 -17.03 1.21
N VAL A 206 -24.13 -15.79 0.71
CA VAL A 206 -25.42 -15.26 0.24
C VAL A 206 -25.90 -16.06 -0.96
N PHE A 207 -25.05 -16.35 -1.93
CA PHE A 207 -25.44 -17.15 -3.10
C PHE A 207 -25.79 -18.60 -2.72
N GLN A 208 -25.03 -19.19 -1.79
CA GLN A 208 -25.30 -20.51 -1.21
C GLN A 208 -26.68 -20.54 -0.52
N LEU A 209 -27.02 -19.51 0.27
CA LEU A 209 -28.32 -19.38 0.92
C LEU A 209 -29.47 -19.33 -0.09
N ILE A 210 -29.26 -18.63 -1.21
CA ILE A 210 -30.24 -18.55 -2.30
C ILE A 210 -30.40 -19.91 -3.01
N LEU A 211 -29.31 -20.65 -3.22
CA LEU A 211 -29.32 -21.93 -3.95
C LEU A 211 -29.84 -23.11 -3.11
N LYS A 212 -29.45 -23.20 -1.84
CA LYS A 212 -29.76 -24.30 -0.92
C LYS A 212 -29.84 -23.79 0.53
N LYS A 213 -31.06 -23.55 1.03
CA LYS A 213 -31.30 -23.05 2.39
C LYS A 213 -30.80 -24.01 3.48
N ASP A 214 -30.94 -25.31 3.24
CA ASP A 214 -30.58 -26.36 4.22
C ASP A 214 -29.07 -26.54 4.40
N PHE A 215 -28.24 -25.86 3.60
CA PHE A 215 -26.78 -25.92 3.71
C PHE A 215 -26.32 -25.58 5.14
N PHE A 216 -26.87 -24.51 5.73
CA PHE A 216 -26.48 -24.01 7.05
C PHE A 216 -26.89 -24.91 8.22
N LEU A 217 -27.80 -25.86 7.98
CA LEU A 217 -28.25 -26.83 8.99
C LEU A 217 -27.56 -28.19 8.83
N GLY A 218 -26.73 -28.37 7.79
CA GLY A 218 -26.16 -29.66 7.42
C GLY A 218 -24.67 -29.80 7.73
N ASN A 219 -24.18 -31.04 7.59
CA ASN A 219 -22.77 -31.40 7.70
C ASN A 219 -21.86 -30.67 6.71
N ASP A 220 -22.42 -30.18 5.61
CA ASP A 220 -21.68 -29.42 4.60
C ASP A 220 -21.24 -28.06 5.17
N PHE A 221 -22.09 -27.35 5.91
CA PHE A 221 -21.69 -26.11 6.58
C PHE A 221 -20.61 -26.34 7.64
N MET A 222 -20.72 -27.44 8.40
CA MET A 222 -19.68 -27.83 9.35
C MET A 222 -18.35 -28.14 8.64
N THR A 223 -18.40 -28.87 7.52
CA THR A 223 -17.22 -29.20 6.71
C THR A 223 -16.54 -27.94 6.18
N PHE A 224 -17.32 -27.00 5.63
CA PHE A 224 -16.82 -25.70 5.17
C PHE A 224 -16.23 -24.87 6.33
N SER A 225 -16.91 -24.82 7.48
CA SER A 225 -16.46 -24.06 8.64
C SER A 225 -15.17 -24.61 9.24
N LEU A 226 -15.06 -25.92 9.46
CA LEU A 226 -13.85 -26.56 10.00
C LEU A 226 -12.66 -26.40 9.05
N SER A 227 -12.87 -26.54 7.75
CA SER A 227 -11.81 -26.29 6.77
C SER A 227 -11.46 -24.80 6.66
N SER A 228 -12.40 -23.88 6.89
CA SER A 228 -12.10 -22.44 7.01
C SER A 228 -11.26 -22.13 8.24
N LEU A 229 -11.55 -22.73 9.38
CA LEU A 229 -10.72 -22.60 10.58
C LEU A 229 -9.31 -23.14 10.35
N ALA A 230 -9.18 -24.26 9.61
CA ALA A 230 -7.88 -24.78 9.20
C ALA A 230 -7.13 -23.81 8.25
N GLY A 231 -7.84 -23.18 7.31
CA GLY A 231 -7.27 -22.15 6.44
C GLY A 231 -6.81 -20.89 7.19
N LEU A 232 -7.43 -20.58 8.34
CA LEU A 232 -7.07 -19.47 9.22
C LEU A 232 -5.86 -19.75 10.14
N LEU A 233 -5.25 -20.94 10.10
CA LEU A 233 -4.10 -21.24 10.98
C LEU A 233 -2.96 -20.21 10.90
N PRO A 234 -2.55 -19.70 9.71
CA PRO A 234 -1.54 -18.64 9.64
C PRO A 234 -1.97 -17.34 10.32
N PHE A 235 -3.27 -17.02 10.28
CA PHE A 235 -3.83 -15.87 10.98
C PHE A 235 -3.65 -16.00 12.49
N PHE A 236 -4.08 -17.12 13.08
CA PHE A 236 -3.93 -17.35 14.51
C PHE A 236 -2.47 -17.35 14.95
N TYR A 237 -1.58 -17.95 14.16
CA TYR A 237 -0.15 -17.92 14.45
C TYR A 237 0.40 -16.49 14.43
N SER A 238 0.10 -15.70 13.40
CA SER A 238 0.50 -14.30 13.32
C SER A 238 -0.09 -13.45 14.46
N SER A 239 -1.31 -13.74 14.92
CA SER A 239 -1.91 -13.09 16.08
C SER A 239 -1.08 -13.31 17.34
N VAL A 240 -0.60 -14.52 17.59
CA VAL A 240 0.24 -14.81 18.75
C VAL A 240 1.58 -14.07 18.63
N VAL A 241 2.22 -14.10 17.46
CA VAL A 241 3.52 -13.41 17.23
C VAL A 241 3.40 -11.89 17.42
N PHE A 242 2.29 -11.29 16.98
CA PHE A 242 2.09 -9.84 17.05
C PHE A 242 1.26 -9.37 18.24
N ASN A 243 1.06 -10.20 19.27
CA ASN A 243 0.23 -9.85 20.44
C ASN A 243 -1.16 -9.31 20.04
N PHE A 244 -1.80 -9.99 19.09
CA PHE A 244 -3.14 -9.69 18.54
C PHE A 244 -3.29 -8.33 17.84
N ARG A 245 -2.19 -7.61 17.56
CA ARG A 245 -2.22 -6.35 16.77
C ARG A 245 -2.76 -6.53 15.34
N ASN A 246 -2.81 -7.76 14.83
CA ASN A 246 -3.39 -8.05 13.53
C ASN A 246 -4.92 -7.99 13.51
N ILE A 247 -5.61 -7.99 14.66
CA ILE A 247 -7.08 -7.83 14.71
C ILE A 247 -7.49 -6.40 14.34
N THR A 248 -6.63 -5.42 14.63
CA THR A 248 -6.86 -4.00 14.38
C THR A 248 -6.28 -3.57 13.03
N VAL A 249 -7.14 -3.10 12.12
CA VAL A 249 -6.71 -2.53 10.82
C VAL A 249 -6.23 -1.08 10.97
N HIS A 250 -6.87 -0.34 11.88
CA HIS A 250 -6.55 1.01 12.28
C HIS A 250 -6.85 1.15 13.77
N ASP A 251 -6.19 2.08 14.46
CA ASP A 251 -6.52 2.45 15.84
C ASP A 251 -8.01 2.81 15.98
N GLU A 252 -8.50 2.86 17.22
CA GLU A 252 -9.89 3.17 17.59
C GLU A 252 -10.35 4.55 17.06
N GLY A 253 -10.68 4.62 15.77
CA GLY A 253 -11.15 5.84 15.12
C GLY A 253 -12.66 5.83 14.87
N TYR A 254 -13.36 6.86 15.38
CA TYR A 254 -14.61 7.52 14.91
C TYR A 254 -15.76 6.71 14.28
N MET A 255 -15.84 5.39 14.43
CA MET A 255 -16.99 4.61 13.93
C MET A 255 -18.22 4.71 14.81
N ASP A 256 -18.12 5.34 15.98
CA ASP A 256 -19.19 5.23 16.95
C ASP A 256 -20.53 5.74 16.41
N LYS A 257 -20.59 6.66 15.44
CA LYS A 257 -21.86 7.09 14.81
C LYS A 257 -21.69 7.66 13.40
N LEU A 258 -21.46 6.85 12.35
CA LEU A 258 -21.77 7.34 10.99
C LEU A 258 -23.31 7.44 10.85
N PRO A 259 -23.90 8.64 10.78
CA PRO A 259 -25.36 8.75 10.66
C PRO A 259 -25.82 8.13 9.34
N ALA A 260 -27.04 7.59 9.30
CA ALA A 260 -27.61 6.97 8.09
C ALA A 260 -27.50 7.87 6.84
N LYS A 261 -27.65 9.18 7.00
CA LYS A 261 -27.46 10.18 5.94
C LYS A 261 -26.03 10.16 5.36
N ALA A 262 -25.00 10.00 6.20
CA ALA A 262 -23.62 9.90 5.73
C ALA A 262 -23.39 8.59 4.95
N MET A 263 -23.98 7.48 5.41
CA MET A 263 -23.91 6.20 4.69
C MET A 263 -24.59 6.28 3.31
N VAL A 264 -25.79 6.89 3.22
CA VAL A 264 -26.46 7.11 1.92
C VAL A 264 -25.63 8.03 1.02
N LYS A 265 -25.05 9.12 1.56
CA LYS A 265 -24.17 10.00 0.79
C LYS A 265 -22.94 9.26 0.28
N LYS A 266 -22.32 8.41 1.11
CA LYS A 266 -21.15 7.61 0.75
C LYS A 266 -21.48 6.56 -0.31
N PHE A 267 -22.59 5.84 -0.17
CA PHE A 267 -23.06 4.91 -1.20
C PHE A 267 -23.36 5.64 -2.52
N GLY A 268 -24.01 6.80 -2.46
CA GLY A 268 -24.24 7.65 -3.62
C GLY A 268 -22.94 8.10 -4.29
N ALA A 269 -21.96 8.55 -3.51
CA ALA A 269 -20.64 8.92 -4.02
C ALA A 269 -19.93 7.73 -4.67
N LEU A 270 -19.96 6.55 -4.04
CA LEU A 270 -19.39 5.33 -4.59
C LEU A 270 -19.95 5.01 -5.98
N VAL A 271 -21.29 5.03 -6.11
CA VAL A 271 -21.96 4.67 -7.35
C VAL A 271 -21.81 5.76 -8.43
N PHE A 272 -22.05 7.01 -8.09
CA PHE A 272 -22.15 8.07 -9.10
C PHE A 272 -20.83 8.80 -9.40
N VAL A 273 -19.84 8.68 -8.53
CA VAL A 273 -18.56 9.39 -8.65
C VAL A 273 -17.39 8.41 -8.60
N ASP A 274 -17.22 7.66 -7.51
CA ASP A 274 -15.96 6.97 -7.27
C ASP A 274 -15.71 5.81 -8.26
N ILE A 275 -16.70 4.94 -8.50
CA ILE A 275 -16.54 3.85 -9.48
C ILE A 275 -16.32 4.39 -10.92
N PRO A 276 -17.15 5.29 -11.47
CA PRO A 276 -16.91 5.80 -12.81
C PRO A 276 -15.57 6.55 -12.91
N GLU A 277 -15.19 7.33 -11.92
CA GLU A 277 -13.90 8.03 -11.92
C GLU A 277 -12.72 7.07 -11.73
N SER A 278 -12.90 5.93 -11.05
CA SER A 278 -11.85 4.94 -10.82
C SER A 278 -11.34 4.27 -12.09
N PHE A 279 -12.03 4.37 -13.23
CA PHE A 279 -11.50 3.81 -14.49
C PHE A 279 -10.30 4.60 -15.04
N TRP A 280 -10.14 5.86 -14.62
CA TRP A 280 -9.05 6.75 -15.06
C TRP A 280 -8.96 6.87 -16.58
N ILE A 281 -10.11 6.82 -17.25
CA ILE A 281 -10.20 7.23 -18.64
C ILE A 281 -10.12 8.74 -18.58
N ASP A 282 -9.04 9.34 -19.07
CA ASP A 282 -8.85 10.79 -19.08
C ASP A 282 -8.56 11.21 -20.51
N THR A 283 -9.60 11.51 -21.28
CA THR A 283 -9.47 11.83 -22.72
C THR A 283 -10.41 12.93 -23.14
N PHE A 284 -11.64 12.93 -22.61
CA PHE A 284 -12.68 13.85 -23.04
C PHE A 284 -13.54 14.32 -21.86
N ASN A 285 -13.24 15.53 -21.38
CA ASN A 285 -13.88 16.15 -20.22
C ASN A 285 -14.83 17.28 -20.66
N ILE A 286 -16.11 17.22 -20.28
CA ILE A 286 -17.08 18.30 -20.43
C ILE A 286 -17.46 18.77 -19.03
N ASN A 287 -17.26 20.05 -18.72
CA ASN A 287 -17.53 20.61 -17.38
C ASN A 287 -16.89 19.78 -16.23
N ARG A 288 -15.65 19.34 -16.42
CA ARG A 288 -14.89 18.47 -15.49
C ARG A 288 -15.42 17.03 -15.34
N ILE A 289 -16.45 16.64 -16.08
CA ILE A 289 -16.96 15.26 -16.11
C ILE A 289 -16.33 14.52 -17.29
N ASN A 290 -15.72 13.36 -17.03
CA ASN A 290 -15.17 12.53 -18.09
C ASN A 290 -16.24 11.70 -18.79
N VAL A 291 -16.75 12.20 -19.92
CA VAL A 291 -17.89 11.58 -20.61
C VAL A 291 -17.58 10.13 -21.02
N LEU A 292 -16.35 9.85 -21.47
CA LEU A 292 -15.96 8.51 -21.91
C LEU A 292 -15.93 7.50 -20.76
N SER A 293 -15.46 7.92 -19.58
CA SER A 293 -15.51 7.10 -18.37
C SER A 293 -16.94 6.78 -17.96
N TYR A 294 -17.84 7.78 -17.99
CA TYR A 294 -19.26 7.58 -17.68
C TYR A 294 -20.00 6.75 -18.74
N LEU A 295 -19.62 6.82 -20.02
CA LEU A 295 -20.17 5.94 -21.07
C LEU A 295 -19.74 4.48 -20.84
N TYR A 296 -18.47 4.25 -20.50
CA TYR A 296 -17.98 2.93 -20.13
C TYR A 296 -18.72 2.39 -18.89
N TYR A 297 -18.88 3.23 -17.87
CA TYR A 297 -19.63 2.92 -16.66
C TYR A 297 -21.13 2.65 -16.92
N ALA A 298 -21.76 3.40 -17.83
CA ALA A 298 -23.16 3.18 -18.21
C ALA A 298 -23.37 1.79 -18.79
N PHE A 299 -22.44 1.29 -19.62
CA PHE A 299 -22.51 -0.08 -20.13
C PHE A 299 -22.40 -1.13 -19.01
N PHE A 300 -21.53 -0.89 -18.04
CA PHE A 300 -21.46 -1.71 -16.84
C PHE A 300 -22.80 -1.71 -16.07
N ILE A 301 -23.39 -0.54 -15.81
CA ILE A 301 -24.68 -0.43 -15.12
C ILE A 301 -25.80 -1.16 -15.87
N LEU A 302 -25.87 -1.03 -17.21
CA LEU A 302 -26.82 -1.78 -18.03
C LEU A 302 -26.65 -3.29 -17.87
N SER A 303 -25.40 -3.77 -17.88
CA SER A 303 -25.07 -5.19 -17.67
C SER A 303 -25.49 -5.66 -16.28
N PHE A 304 -25.20 -4.86 -15.25
CA PHE A 304 -25.59 -5.12 -13.87
C PHE A 304 -27.10 -5.20 -13.68
N LEU A 305 -27.84 -4.19 -14.15
CA LEU A 305 -29.30 -4.15 -14.02
C LEU A 305 -29.97 -5.28 -14.80
N PHE A 306 -29.43 -5.69 -15.94
CA PHE A 306 -29.93 -6.83 -16.71
C PHE A 306 -29.87 -8.13 -15.88
N PHE A 307 -28.71 -8.47 -15.33
CA PHE A 307 -28.56 -9.69 -14.53
C PHE A 307 -29.23 -9.59 -13.16
N LEU A 308 -29.28 -8.40 -12.55
CA LEU A 308 -30.05 -8.14 -11.33
C LEU A 308 -31.54 -8.48 -11.56
N ARG A 309 -32.14 -7.96 -12.63
CA ARG A 309 -33.53 -8.23 -12.99
C ARG A 309 -33.78 -9.73 -13.21
N LEU A 310 -32.87 -10.42 -13.91
CA LEU A 310 -33.02 -11.85 -14.15
C LEU A 310 -32.95 -12.68 -12.85
N GLY A 311 -31.99 -12.36 -11.97
CA GLY A 311 -31.86 -13.02 -10.67
C GLY A 311 -33.05 -12.77 -9.75
N LEU A 312 -33.45 -11.52 -9.57
CA LEU A 312 -34.62 -11.17 -8.75
C LEU A 312 -35.90 -11.82 -9.28
N LYS A 313 -36.13 -11.80 -10.61
CA LYS A 313 -37.29 -12.46 -11.23
C LYS A 313 -37.29 -13.97 -10.99
N ALA A 314 -36.13 -14.63 -10.97
CA ALA A 314 -36.04 -16.05 -10.66
C ALA A 314 -36.37 -16.31 -9.17
N ILE A 315 -35.77 -15.54 -8.26
CA ILE A 315 -35.98 -15.67 -6.81
C ILE A 315 -37.45 -15.43 -6.44
N LEU A 316 -38.07 -14.37 -6.95
CA LEU A 316 -39.50 -14.07 -6.72
C LEU A 316 -40.44 -15.17 -7.23
N LYS A 317 -40.00 -15.97 -8.21
CA LYS A 317 -40.75 -17.12 -8.74
C LYS A 317 -40.38 -18.44 -8.05
N GLY A 318 -39.60 -18.41 -6.98
CA GLY A 318 -39.10 -19.62 -6.30
C GLY A 318 -38.16 -20.47 -7.17
N LYS A 319 -37.56 -19.89 -8.22
CA LYS A 319 -36.62 -20.57 -9.12
C LYS A 319 -35.19 -20.24 -8.75
N LYS A 320 -34.27 -21.15 -9.07
CA LYS A 320 -32.83 -20.89 -8.93
C LYS A 320 -32.43 -19.71 -9.83
N PRO A 321 -31.69 -18.71 -9.31
CA PRO A 321 -31.20 -17.63 -10.14
C PRO A 321 -30.21 -18.15 -11.19
N PRO A 322 -30.01 -17.40 -12.30
CA PRO A 322 -28.96 -17.72 -13.26
C PRO A 322 -27.58 -17.63 -12.59
N MET A 323 -26.61 -18.41 -13.07
CA MET A 323 -25.26 -18.47 -12.50
C MET A 323 -24.57 -17.09 -12.52
N GLU A 324 -24.86 -16.26 -13.51
CA GLU A 324 -24.33 -14.90 -13.66
C GLU A 324 -24.67 -13.99 -12.48
N PHE A 325 -25.74 -14.32 -11.74
CA PHE A 325 -26.20 -13.52 -10.61
C PHE A 325 -25.19 -13.44 -9.47
N ILE A 326 -24.23 -14.37 -9.37
CA ILE A 326 -23.17 -14.29 -8.36
C ILE A 326 -22.30 -13.03 -8.51
N PHE A 327 -22.05 -12.59 -9.75
CA PHE A 327 -21.27 -11.38 -10.02
C PHE A 327 -22.02 -10.12 -9.58
N VAL A 328 -23.35 -10.11 -9.72
CA VAL A 328 -24.22 -9.04 -9.21
C VAL A 328 -24.16 -9.00 -7.68
N ILE A 329 -24.24 -10.16 -7.02
CA ILE A 329 -24.12 -10.25 -5.56
C ILE A 329 -22.74 -9.77 -5.12
N TYR A 330 -21.66 -10.15 -5.80
CA TYR A 330 -20.30 -9.71 -5.45
C TYR A 330 -20.19 -8.18 -5.40
N ILE A 331 -20.64 -7.52 -6.47
CA ILE A 331 -20.60 -6.05 -6.58
C ILE A 331 -21.52 -5.39 -5.52
N ALA A 332 -22.71 -5.96 -5.28
CA ALA A 332 -23.62 -5.44 -4.27
C ALA A 332 -23.05 -5.59 -2.84
N VAL A 333 -22.49 -6.75 -2.51
CA VAL A 333 -21.83 -7.01 -1.22
C VAL A 333 -20.62 -6.10 -1.06
N PHE A 334 -19.79 -5.94 -2.10
CA PHE A 334 -18.68 -4.98 -2.09
C PHE A 334 -19.17 -3.57 -1.76
N ALA A 335 -20.21 -3.09 -2.47
CA ALA A 335 -20.73 -1.74 -2.26
C ALA A 335 -21.28 -1.54 -0.84
N LEU A 336 -21.92 -2.56 -0.27
CA LEU A 336 -22.38 -2.53 1.12
C LEU A 336 -21.19 -2.50 2.09
N VAL A 337 -20.24 -3.43 1.99
CA VAL A 337 -19.05 -3.47 2.85
C VAL A 337 -18.27 -2.15 2.77
N TYR A 338 -18.05 -1.63 1.56
CA TYR A 338 -17.42 -0.33 1.36
C TYR A 338 -18.20 0.77 2.08
N THR A 339 -19.53 0.85 1.89
CA THR A 339 -20.37 1.87 2.51
C THR A 339 -20.30 1.86 4.03
N PHE A 340 -20.33 0.67 4.64
CA PHE A 340 -20.27 0.50 6.09
C PHE A 340 -18.85 0.56 6.68
N SER A 341 -17.80 0.58 5.85
CA SER A 341 -16.41 0.68 6.32
C SER A 341 -16.02 2.11 6.74
N LYS A 342 -14.83 2.24 7.37
CA LYS A 342 -14.19 3.54 7.65
C LYS A 342 -13.62 4.22 6.40
N PHE A 343 -13.47 3.50 5.29
CA PHE A 343 -12.80 4.01 4.10
C PHE A 343 -13.63 5.09 3.43
N TYR A 344 -13.04 6.25 3.15
CA TYR A 344 -13.67 7.34 2.41
C TYR A 344 -12.76 7.77 1.28
N THR A 345 -13.35 8.05 0.13
CA THR A 345 -12.69 8.65 -1.04
C THR A 345 -12.58 10.17 -0.96
N GLY A 346 -13.23 10.85 0.00
CA GLY A 346 -13.42 12.31 -0.11
C GLY A 346 -13.82 13.12 1.12
N LYS A 347 -13.26 12.93 2.33
CA LYS A 347 -13.52 13.91 3.43
C LYS A 347 -12.31 14.42 4.22
N PRO A 348 -11.30 13.61 4.59
CA PRO A 348 -10.05 14.15 5.15
C PRO A 348 -9.09 14.71 4.09
N ILE A 349 -9.47 14.65 2.81
CA ILE A 349 -8.50 14.60 1.72
C ILE A 349 -8.78 15.58 0.57
N PHE A 350 -9.55 16.63 0.84
CA PHE A 350 -9.64 17.77 -0.07
C PHE A 350 -8.52 18.78 0.14
N ASP A 351 -7.83 18.75 1.29
CA ASP A 351 -6.70 19.62 1.59
C ASP A 351 -5.39 19.12 0.96
N LEU A 352 -5.25 17.79 0.82
CA LEU A 352 -4.20 17.15 0.01
C LEU A 352 -4.80 16.98 -1.39
N ASN A 353 -4.23 17.61 -2.43
CA ASN A 353 -4.76 17.59 -3.81
C ASN A 353 -4.79 16.17 -4.43
N LEU A 354 -5.74 15.34 -4.00
CA LEU A 354 -5.77 13.89 -4.21
C LEU A 354 -6.15 13.45 -5.62
N ASN A 355 -6.56 14.40 -6.44
CA ASN A 355 -6.74 14.18 -7.87
C ASN A 355 -5.39 14.12 -8.61
N GLU A 356 -4.30 14.51 -7.94
CA GLU A 356 -2.95 14.38 -8.47
C GLU A 356 -2.33 13.03 -8.10
N HIS A 357 -1.54 12.51 -9.03
CA HIS A 357 -0.75 11.32 -8.78
C HIS A 357 0.37 11.61 -7.79
N PRO A 358 0.67 10.67 -6.88
CA PRO A 358 0.22 9.29 -6.76
C PRO A 358 -0.98 9.09 -5.83
N PHE A 359 -1.48 10.13 -5.16
CA PHE A 359 -2.49 9.96 -4.11
C PHE A 359 -3.82 9.40 -4.59
N LYS A 360 -4.13 9.61 -5.88
CA LYS A 360 -5.25 8.97 -6.56
C LYS A 360 -5.23 7.44 -6.44
N ILE A 361 -4.04 6.81 -6.42
CA ILE A 361 -3.88 5.35 -6.22
C ILE A 361 -4.41 4.93 -4.86
N TYR A 362 -4.02 5.64 -3.79
CA TYR A 362 -4.44 5.31 -2.42
C TYR A 362 -5.93 5.47 -2.19
N ARG A 363 -6.54 6.47 -2.85
CA ARG A 363 -8.00 6.66 -2.84
C ARG A 363 -8.72 5.46 -3.44
N ASP A 364 -8.26 5.01 -4.61
CA ASP A 364 -8.97 4.03 -5.41
C ASP A 364 -8.58 2.59 -5.09
N ARG A 365 -7.52 2.33 -4.31
CA ARG A 365 -6.95 0.98 -4.04
C ARG A 365 -7.97 -0.05 -3.54
N PHE A 366 -9.01 0.38 -2.83
CA PHE A 366 -10.07 -0.52 -2.37
C PHE A 366 -10.93 -1.07 -3.50
N PHE A 367 -10.95 -0.42 -4.66
CA PHE A 367 -11.66 -0.88 -5.85
C PHE A 367 -10.90 -1.93 -6.66
N THR A 368 -9.64 -2.24 -6.34
CA THR A 368 -8.80 -3.18 -7.11
C THR A 368 -9.38 -4.59 -7.30
N THR A 369 -10.28 -4.99 -6.41
CA THR A 369 -10.98 -6.28 -6.45
C THR A 369 -12.19 -6.29 -7.37
N LEU A 370 -12.76 -5.14 -7.73
CA LEU A 370 -13.95 -5.03 -8.59
C LEU A 370 -13.72 -5.34 -10.09
N PRO A 371 -12.63 -4.85 -10.74
CA PRO A 371 -12.47 -4.95 -12.19
C PRO A 371 -12.67 -6.35 -12.81
N PRO A 372 -12.11 -7.45 -12.25
CA PRO A 372 -12.33 -8.78 -12.81
C PRO A 372 -13.83 -9.14 -12.91
N PHE A 373 -14.62 -8.76 -11.91
CA PHE A 373 -16.05 -9.07 -11.85
C PHE A 373 -16.91 -8.11 -12.68
N ILE A 374 -16.52 -6.83 -12.74
CA ILE A 374 -17.12 -5.85 -13.67
C ILE A 374 -16.97 -6.33 -15.11
N PHE A 375 -15.75 -6.70 -15.52
CA PHE A 375 -15.48 -7.16 -16.89
C PHE A 375 -16.15 -8.50 -17.20
N ALA A 376 -16.22 -9.42 -16.24
CA ALA A 376 -16.96 -10.67 -16.40
C ALA A 376 -18.45 -10.41 -16.66
N LEU A 377 -19.07 -9.50 -15.90
CA LEU A 377 -20.48 -9.15 -16.05
C LEU A 377 -20.78 -8.48 -17.41
N MET A 378 -19.92 -7.54 -17.84
CA MET A 378 -19.99 -6.91 -19.15
C MET A 378 -19.83 -7.94 -20.29
N ALA A 379 -18.85 -8.84 -20.17
CA ALA A 379 -18.59 -9.89 -21.16
C ALA A 379 -19.77 -10.87 -21.29
N LEU A 380 -20.38 -11.26 -20.17
CA LEU A 380 -21.57 -12.11 -20.14
C LEU A 380 -22.78 -11.42 -20.79
N TYR A 381 -22.94 -10.11 -20.58
CA TYR A 381 -24.00 -9.33 -21.22
C TYR A 381 -23.78 -9.23 -22.74
N LEU A 382 -22.57 -8.86 -23.17
CA LEU A 382 -22.19 -8.83 -24.60
C LEU A 382 -22.38 -10.20 -25.27
N ALA A 383 -22.04 -11.29 -24.58
CA ALA A 383 -22.19 -12.64 -25.11
C ALA A 383 -23.65 -12.98 -25.45
N ARG A 384 -24.62 -12.42 -24.71
CA ARG A 384 -26.07 -12.60 -24.93
C ARG A 384 -26.64 -11.78 -26.08
N ILE A 385 -25.92 -10.79 -26.62
CA ILE A 385 -26.35 -10.03 -27.80
C ILE A 385 -26.33 -10.96 -29.02
N LYS A 386 -27.53 -11.25 -29.56
CA LYS A 386 -27.71 -12.13 -30.73
C LYS A 386 -27.20 -11.51 -32.03
N ASN A 387 -27.34 -10.20 -32.21
CA ASN A 387 -26.84 -9.50 -33.39
C ASN A 387 -25.31 -9.42 -33.34
N LYS A 388 -24.64 -10.20 -34.20
CA LYS A 388 -23.18 -10.29 -34.26
C LYS A 388 -22.51 -8.93 -34.52
N LYS A 389 -23.05 -8.12 -35.44
CA LYS A 389 -22.50 -6.80 -35.77
C LYS A 389 -22.55 -5.87 -34.56
N LEU A 390 -23.70 -5.80 -33.89
CA LEU A 390 -23.88 -4.97 -32.69
C LEU A 390 -22.98 -5.42 -31.53
N CYS A 391 -22.87 -6.73 -31.31
CA CYS A 391 -21.99 -7.30 -30.29
C CYS A 391 -20.52 -6.90 -30.53
N ILE A 392 -20.03 -7.08 -31.76
CA ILE A 392 -18.66 -6.75 -32.15
C ILE A 392 -18.41 -5.24 -32.07
N SER A 393 -19.30 -4.40 -32.61
CA SER A 393 -19.12 -2.95 -32.58
C SER A 393 -19.11 -2.40 -31.16
N THR A 394 -19.97 -2.93 -30.29
CA THR A 394 -20.01 -2.55 -28.87
C THR A 394 -18.74 -3.00 -28.14
N ALA A 395 -18.28 -4.24 -28.39
CA ALA A 395 -17.03 -4.74 -27.82
C ALA A 395 -15.84 -3.89 -28.26
N ILE A 396 -15.72 -3.56 -29.55
CA ILE A 396 -14.66 -2.69 -30.08
C ILE A 396 -14.71 -1.31 -29.41
N ALA A 397 -15.89 -0.69 -29.29
CA ALA A 397 -16.04 0.60 -28.61
C ALA A 397 -15.53 0.54 -27.16
N LEU A 398 -15.89 -0.51 -26.41
CA LEU A 398 -15.43 -0.72 -25.04
C LEU A 398 -13.93 -0.96 -24.93
N LEU A 399 -13.26 -1.46 -25.97
CA LEU A 399 -11.80 -1.62 -26.00
C LEU A 399 -11.09 -0.32 -26.39
N ILE A 400 -11.63 0.43 -27.36
CA ILE A 400 -11.02 1.68 -27.85
C ILE A 400 -11.07 2.79 -26.79
N ILE A 401 -12.19 2.94 -26.07
CA ILE A 401 -12.36 3.96 -25.04
C ILE A 401 -11.18 3.99 -24.05
N PRO A 402 -10.87 2.90 -23.33
CA PRO A 402 -9.75 2.88 -22.39
C PRO A 402 -8.38 3.02 -23.06
N VAL A 403 -8.14 2.35 -24.20
CA VAL A 403 -6.87 2.42 -24.94
C VAL A 403 -6.55 3.85 -25.38
N SER A 404 -7.57 4.64 -25.75
CA SER A 404 -7.38 6.05 -26.14
C SER A 404 -6.76 6.93 -25.05
N SER A 405 -6.82 6.49 -23.79
CA SER A 405 -6.25 7.22 -22.64
C SER A 405 -4.84 6.78 -22.27
N TYR A 406 -4.31 5.69 -22.84
CA TYR A 406 -3.00 5.13 -22.45
C TYR A 406 -1.85 6.10 -22.65
N SER A 407 -1.87 6.87 -23.75
CA SER A 407 -0.81 7.84 -24.06
C SER A 407 -0.63 8.92 -23.00
N ARG A 408 -1.67 9.24 -22.21
CA ARG A 408 -1.56 10.20 -21.09
C ARG A 408 -0.71 9.69 -19.93
N TYR A 409 -0.51 8.38 -19.85
CA TYR A 409 0.30 7.75 -18.80
C TYR A 409 1.70 7.40 -19.29
N PHE A 410 2.02 7.64 -20.56
CA PHE A 410 3.30 7.27 -21.16
C PHE A 410 4.26 8.46 -21.19
N SER A 411 5.47 8.25 -20.68
CA SER A 411 6.60 9.15 -20.81
C SER A 411 7.85 8.36 -21.21
N GLY A 412 8.47 8.75 -22.31
CA GLY A 412 9.75 8.17 -22.77
C GLY A 412 10.92 8.47 -21.83
N SER A 413 10.81 9.49 -20.97
CA SER A 413 11.86 9.83 -19.99
C SER A 413 12.06 8.77 -18.91
N LEU A 414 11.06 7.90 -18.72
CA LEU A 414 11.04 6.87 -17.67
C LEU A 414 11.56 5.51 -18.16
N LEU A 415 12.03 5.44 -19.41
CA LEU A 415 12.49 4.18 -19.99
C LEU A 415 13.66 3.60 -19.20
N GLY A 416 13.52 2.34 -18.81
CA GLY A 416 14.53 1.59 -18.08
C GLY A 416 14.58 1.87 -16.58
N GLU A 417 13.80 2.83 -16.06
CA GLU A 417 13.73 3.12 -14.63
C GLU A 417 13.55 1.85 -13.78
N PRO A 418 12.58 0.93 -14.02
CA PRO A 418 12.38 -0.25 -13.18
C PRO A 418 13.63 -1.08 -12.84
N PHE A 419 14.65 -1.08 -13.70
CA PHE A 419 15.89 -1.85 -13.49
C PHE A 419 16.86 -1.17 -12.52
N PHE A 420 16.79 0.15 -12.37
CA PHE A 420 17.72 0.93 -11.54
C PHE A 420 17.27 1.08 -10.09
N TYR A 421 15.96 1.00 -9.82
CA TYR A 421 15.40 1.18 -8.48
C TYR A 421 15.54 -0.11 -7.69
N LYS A 422 16.06 -0.01 -6.46
CA LYS A 422 16.14 -1.10 -5.49
C LYS A 422 14.74 -1.68 -5.24
N GLY A 423 14.63 -3.01 -5.24
CA GLY A 423 13.36 -3.71 -5.00
C GLY A 423 13.03 -3.93 -3.51
N TYR A 424 13.66 -3.20 -2.58
CA TYR A 424 13.60 -3.46 -1.15
C TYR A 424 13.72 -2.19 -0.33
N ALA A 425 13.16 -2.21 0.88
CA ALA A 425 13.17 -1.11 1.83
C ALA A 425 12.99 -1.60 3.29
N TYR A 426 13.69 -1.01 4.25
CA TYR A 426 13.77 -1.52 5.64
C TYR A 426 12.99 -0.71 6.67
N GLU A 427 12.26 0.32 6.28
CA GLU A 427 11.75 1.36 7.19
C GLU A 427 10.81 0.80 8.27
N SER A 428 10.02 -0.23 7.94
CA SER A 428 9.06 -0.82 8.87
C SER A 428 9.62 -1.96 9.71
N LEU A 429 10.84 -2.42 9.44
CA LEU A 429 11.44 -3.60 10.08
C LEU A 429 11.80 -3.35 11.55
N PRO A 430 12.45 -2.24 11.95
CA PRO A 430 12.92 -2.04 13.33
C PRO A 430 11.81 -2.13 14.39
N GLY A 431 10.65 -1.53 14.14
CA GLY A 431 9.53 -1.59 15.07
C GLY A 431 8.95 -3.00 15.21
N LYS A 432 9.02 -3.81 14.15
CA LYS A 432 8.57 -5.22 14.17
C LYS A 432 9.59 -6.12 14.85
N LEU A 433 10.89 -5.84 14.68
CA LEU A 433 11.95 -6.52 15.44
C LEU A 433 11.77 -6.26 16.94
N ALA A 434 11.62 -5.00 17.35
CA ALA A 434 11.40 -4.61 18.75
C ALA A 434 10.11 -5.21 19.36
N ALA A 435 9.13 -5.55 18.53
CA ALA A 435 7.92 -6.22 18.98
C ALA A 435 8.13 -7.70 19.31
N VAL A 436 9.03 -8.38 18.61
CA VAL A 436 9.19 -9.85 18.62
C VAL A 436 10.43 -10.32 19.39
N TYR A 437 11.52 -9.56 19.36
CA TYR A 437 12.83 -9.97 19.88
C TYR A 437 13.32 -9.07 21.01
N ASP A 438 14.25 -9.60 21.80
CA ASP A 438 15.03 -8.81 22.76
C ASP A 438 16.00 -7.86 22.05
N TYR A 439 16.54 -6.89 22.78
CA TYR A 439 17.37 -5.83 22.21
C TYR A 439 18.67 -6.33 21.61
N LYS A 440 19.32 -7.31 22.25
CA LYS A 440 20.58 -7.88 21.75
C LYS A 440 20.36 -8.58 20.42
N THR A 441 19.28 -9.36 20.31
CA THR A 441 18.88 -10.00 19.06
C THR A 441 18.55 -8.98 17.98
N CYS A 442 17.80 -7.91 18.31
CA CYS A 442 17.48 -6.85 17.34
C CYS A 442 18.73 -6.18 16.78
N ILE A 443 19.67 -5.81 17.65
CA ILE A 443 20.93 -5.16 17.24
C ILE A 443 21.74 -6.10 16.34
N SER A 444 21.90 -7.37 16.74
CA SER A 444 22.60 -8.35 15.92
C SER A 444 21.93 -8.55 14.54
N LEU A 445 20.60 -8.51 14.47
CA LEU A 445 19.90 -8.58 13.18
C LEU A 445 20.14 -7.34 12.33
N ILE A 446 20.13 -6.13 12.91
CA ILE A 446 20.43 -4.87 12.20
C ILE A 446 21.88 -4.84 11.70
N GLU A 447 22.85 -5.31 12.48
CA GLU A 447 24.26 -5.35 12.09
C GLU A 447 24.52 -6.22 10.86
N ASN A 448 23.67 -7.24 10.64
CA ASN A 448 23.75 -8.11 9.47
C ASN A 448 23.09 -7.51 8.21
N LEU A 449 22.42 -6.35 8.31
CA LEU A 449 21.83 -5.63 7.19
C LEU A 449 22.88 -4.71 6.51
N PRO A 450 22.61 -4.21 5.30
CA PRO A 450 23.58 -3.36 4.60
C PRO A 450 23.93 -2.11 5.43
N PRO A 451 25.24 -1.80 5.64
CA PRO A 451 25.70 -0.73 6.53
C PRO A 451 25.11 0.65 6.24
N GLU A 452 24.75 0.92 4.99
CA GLU A 452 24.16 2.20 4.60
C GLU A 452 22.81 2.48 5.28
N TYR A 453 22.09 1.45 5.73
CA TYR A 453 20.81 1.59 6.44
C TYR A 453 20.96 1.62 7.97
N HIS A 454 22.13 1.26 8.52
CA HIS A 454 22.33 1.15 9.97
C HIS A 454 21.87 2.40 10.74
N PRO A 455 22.24 3.65 10.35
CA PRO A 455 21.81 4.83 11.09
C PRO A 455 20.29 4.98 11.21
N GLU A 456 19.55 4.75 10.12
CA GLU A 456 18.10 4.86 10.13
C GLU A 456 17.46 3.71 10.92
N LEU A 457 17.99 2.50 10.77
CA LEU A 457 17.46 1.32 11.45
C LEU A 457 17.65 1.38 12.97
N TYR A 458 18.83 1.81 13.43
CA TYR A 458 19.09 2.02 14.85
C TYR A 458 18.20 3.12 15.44
N ARG A 459 18.01 4.22 14.71
CA ARG A 459 17.12 5.31 15.12
C ARG A 459 15.66 4.86 15.19
N ALA A 460 15.15 4.18 14.17
CA ALA A 460 13.79 3.65 14.17
C ALA A 460 13.59 2.55 15.24
N PHE A 461 14.63 1.77 15.53
CA PHE A 461 14.64 0.80 16.61
C PHE A 461 14.52 1.50 17.98
N GLY A 462 15.37 2.50 18.26
CA GLY A 462 15.31 3.30 19.47
C GLY A 462 13.95 3.97 19.69
N TYR A 463 13.38 4.54 18.63
CA TYR A 463 12.02 5.11 18.64
C TYR A 463 10.98 4.07 19.07
N SER A 464 11.07 2.86 18.51
CA SER A 464 10.13 1.78 18.81
C SER A 464 10.24 1.25 20.25
N ILE A 465 11.45 1.26 20.83
CA ILE A 465 11.68 0.93 22.24
C ILE A 465 10.93 1.93 23.14
N ALA A 466 11.15 3.23 22.92
CA ALA A 466 10.58 4.28 23.75
C ALA A 466 9.04 4.28 23.73
N LEU A 467 8.42 3.95 22.59
CA LEU A 467 6.97 3.81 22.49
C LEU A 467 6.42 2.56 23.21
N LYS A 468 7.19 1.48 23.29
CA LYS A 468 6.73 0.20 23.86
C LYS A 468 6.81 0.19 25.39
N GLU A 469 7.85 0.76 25.98
CA GLU A 469 8.06 0.69 27.43
C GLU A 469 7.16 1.67 28.20
N THR A 470 6.35 1.16 29.14
CA THR A 470 5.60 1.97 30.11
C THR A 470 6.54 2.50 31.19
N GLY A 471 7.41 3.43 30.80
CA GLY A 471 8.50 3.94 31.64
C GLY A 471 9.82 3.43 31.11
N VAL A 472 10.55 4.30 30.41
CA VAL A 472 11.85 3.98 29.82
C VAL A 472 12.84 3.75 30.95
N ASN A 473 13.27 2.50 31.18
CA ASN A 473 14.25 2.20 32.23
C ASN A 473 15.66 2.52 31.70
N ALA A 474 16.10 3.76 31.92
CA ALA A 474 17.37 4.27 31.41
C ALA A 474 18.59 3.41 31.81
N GLU A 475 18.60 2.85 33.02
CA GLU A 475 19.68 1.98 33.51
C GLU A 475 19.75 0.67 32.71
N THR A 476 18.59 0.04 32.47
CA THR A 476 18.50 -1.21 31.71
C THR A 476 18.91 -1.00 30.25
N LEU A 477 18.47 0.11 29.65
CA LEU A 477 18.83 0.46 28.27
C LEU A 477 20.31 0.80 28.15
N GLN A 478 20.87 1.59 29.06
CA GLN A 478 22.31 1.87 29.09
C GLN A 478 23.13 0.58 29.18
N ARG A 479 22.82 -0.30 30.13
CA ARG A 479 23.56 -1.57 30.28
C ARG A 479 23.53 -2.43 29.00
N THR A 480 22.47 -2.32 28.21
CA THR A 480 22.29 -3.13 27.00
C THR A 480 22.90 -2.48 25.75
N ILE A 481 22.93 -1.14 25.68
CA ILE A 481 23.28 -0.38 24.46
C ILE A 481 24.72 0.18 24.51
N THR A 482 25.34 0.35 25.69
CA THR A 482 26.60 1.12 25.87
C THR A 482 27.77 0.65 24.99
N GLU A 483 27.82 -0.64 24.63
CA GLU A 483 28.91 -1.26 23.86
C GLU A 483 28.59 -1.50 22.38
N GLN A 484 27.43 -1.06 21.90
CA GLN A 484 26.93 -1.44 20.57
C GLN A 484 27.28 -0.43 19.48
N ALA A 485 27.50 -0.92 18.26
CA ALA A 485 27.61 -0.07 17.08
C ALA A 485 26.31 0.72 16.88
N GLY A 486 26.43 2.02 16.57
CA GLY A 486 25.27 2.88 16.32
C GLY A 486 24.46 3.28 17.56
N LYS A 487 25.00 3.10 18.78
CA LYS A 487 24.34 3.51 20.04
C LYS A 487 23.79 4.94 20.01
N ASP A 488 24.52 5.87 19.40
CA ASP A 488 24.14 7.29 19.32
C ASP A 488 22.82 7.45 18.56
N TYR A 489 22.65 6.70 17.45
CA TYR A 489 21.40 6.67 16.69
C TYR A 489 20.27 6.01 17.47
N ILE A 490 20.55 4.96 18.25
CA ILE A 490 19.54 4.33 19.11
C ILE A 490 19.04 5.33 20.16
N TYR A 491 19.95 6.06 20.83
CA TYR A 491 19.58 7.09 21.81
C TYR A 491 18.82 8.25 21.17
N GLU A 492 19.24 8.72 19.99
CA GLU A 492 18.49 9.70 19.21
C GLU A 492 17.07 9.21 18.91
N GLY A 493 16.94 7.95 18.49
CA GLY A 493 15.65 7.29 18.30
C GLY A 493 14.78 7.27 19.57
N ILE A 494 15.37 6.88 20.70
CA ILE A 494 14.70 6.85 22.01
C ILE A 494 14.14 8.23 22.34
N GLY A 495 14.94 9.29 22.17
CA GLY A 495 14.51 10.66 22.40
C GLY A 495 13.28 11.05 21.57
N ARG A 496 13.30 10.75 20.27
CA ARG A 496 12.14 10.98 19.38
C ARG A 496 10.88 10.30 19.90
N GLY A 497 11.01 9.04 20.36
CA GLY A 497 9.87 8.27 20.87
C GLY A 497 9.36 8.76 22.23
N ILE A 498 10.25 9.25 23.11
CA ILE A 498 9.86 9.90 24.38
C ILE A 498 9.06 11.17 24.08
N MET A 499 9.55 12.01 23.16
CA MET A 499 8.85 13.25 22.80
C MET A 499 7.47 12.99 22.20
N GLU A 500 7.32 12.02 21.29
CA GLU A 500 6.01 11.60 20.73
C GLU A 500 5.03 11.14 21.83
N LYS A 501 5.55 10.38 22.80
CA LYS A 501 4.74 9.79 23.87
C LYS A 501 4.27 10.83 24.88
N HIS A 502 5.14 11.75 25.28
CA HIS A 502 4.86 12.73 26.34
C HIS A 502 4.28 14.04 25.79
N LYS A 503 4.60 14.40 24.55
CA LYS A 503 4.13 15.63 23.86
C LYS A 503 4.42 16.92 24.63
N LYS A 504 5.39 16.89 25.55
CA LYS A 504 5.83 18.00 26.39
C LYS A 504 7.33 17.94 26.57
N LEU A 505 8.02 18.99 26.13
CA LEU A 505 9.49 18.97 26.06
C LEU A 505 10.14 18.90 27.45
N GLU A 506 9.61 19.62 28.44
CA GLU A 506 10.18 19.63 29.80
C GLU A 506 10.08 18.24 30.48
N GLU A 507 8.97 17.52 30.26
CA GLU A 507 8.81 16.16 30.78
C GLU A 507 9.76 15.17 30.07
N ALA A 508 9.95 15.33 28.75
CA ALA A 508 10.87 14.52 27.97
C ALA A 508 12.32 14.72 28.43
N ILE A 509 12.79 15.97 28.55
CA ILE A 509 14.16 16.28 28.99
C ILE A 509 14.45 15.70 30.37
N LYS A 510 13.51 15.77 31.32
CA LYS A 510 13.68 15.16 32.65
C LYS A 510 13.89 13.64 32.57
N ILE A 511 13.27 12.97 31.61
CA ILE A 511 13.50 11.54 31.36
C ILE A 511 14.88 11.34 30.73
N ALA A 512 15.27 12.17 29.76
CA ALA A 512 16.58 12.12 29.14
C ALA A 512 17.73 12.35 30.14
N GLU A 513 17.54 13.19 31.15
CA GLU A 513 18.51 13.43 32.24
C GLU A 513 18.75 12.21 33.14
N THR A 514 17.85 11.21 33.11
CA THR A 514 18.10 9.92 33.78
C THR A 514 19.11 9.05 33.03
N PHE A 515 19.49 9.45 31.81
CA PHE A 515 20.55 8.80 31.05
C PHE A 515 21.94 9.31 31.46
N GLY A 516 22.98 8.47 31.36
CA GLY A 516 24.36 8.91 31.57
C GLY A 516 24.73 10.07 30.65
N SER A 517 25.71 10.91 31.06
CA SER A 517 26.01 12.20 30.41
C SER A 517 26.19 12.14 28.89
N ASP A 518 26.83 11.07 28.40
CA ASP A 518 27.08 10.88 26.97
C ASP A 518 25.80 10.47 26.22
N SER A 519 24.98 9.60 26.82
CA SER A 519 23.73 9.11 26.23
C SER A 519 22.62 10.16 26.27
N SER A 520 22.51 10.91 27.37
CA SER A 520 21.46 11.92 27.57
C SER A 520 21.51 12.99 26.48
N ARG A 521 22.70 13.39 26.05
CA ARG A 521 22.88 14.33 24.92
C ARG A 521 22.20 13.84 23.64
N HIS A 522 22.37 12.58 23.26
CA HIS A 522 21.74 12.03 22.05
C HIS A 522 20.23 11.86 22.21
N VAL A 523 19.77 11.49 23.41
CA VAL A 523 18.33 11.43 23.71
C VAL A 523 17.69 12.83 23.58
N ILE A 524 18.28 13.85 24.20
CA ILE A 524 17.80 15.24 24.13
C ILE A 524 17.82 15.74 22.67
N GLU A 525 18.85 15.40 21.90
CA GLU A 525 18.92 15.74 20.47
C GLU A 525 17.71 15.19 19.70
N GLY A 526 17.34 13.92 19.95
CA GLY A 526 16.16 13.29 19.36
C GLY A 526 14.84 13.91 19.82
N GLU A 527 14.71 14.27 21.09
CA GLU A 527 13.53 14.95 21.64
C GLU A 527 13.33 16.32 20.98
N ILE A 528 14.41 17.10 20.87
CA ILE A 528 14.38 18.45 20.31
C ILE A 528 14.11 18.44 18.81
N GLU A 529 14.54 17.42 18.07
CA GLU A 529 14.14 17.28 16.66
C GLU A 529 12.62 17.05 16.50
N VAL A 530 11.94 16.45 17.47
CA VAL A 530 10.49 16.16 17.39
C VAL A 530 9.66 17.21 18.13
N ALA A 531 10.25 18.00 19.02
CA ALA A 531 9.57 19.02 19.80
C ALA A 531 8.74 20.03 18.96
N PRO A 532 9.18 20.49 17.76
CA PRO A 532 8.40 21.42 16.94
C PRO A 532 6.99 20.94 16.57
N PHE A 533 6.72 19.63 16.65
CA PHE A 533 5.39 19.06 16.40
C PHE A 533 4.38 19.32 17.53
N TYR A 534 4.85 19.64 18.74
CA TYR A 534 4.01 19.75 19.94
C TYR A 534 4.20 21.06 20.69
N GLU A 535 5.34 21.72 20.53
CA GLU A 535 5.76 22.87 21.32
C GLU A 535 6.12 24.06 20.45
N GLY A 536 5.87 25.26 20.97
CA GLY A 536 6.27 26.50 20.32
C GLY A 536 7.78 26.74 20.41
N ILE A 537 8.34 27.47 19.43
CA ILE A 537 9.78 27.75 19.36
C ILE A 537 10.34 28.43 20.62
N GLU A 538 9.56 29.25 21.31
CA GLU A 538 9.97 29.91 22.56
C GLU A 538 10.18 28.91 23.70
N THR A 539 9.36 27.85 23.77
CA THR A 539 9.54 26.76 24.74
C THR A 539 10.80 25.96 24.41
N ILE A 540 11.00 25.64 23.13
CA ILE A 540 12.20 24.93 22.66
C ILE A 540 13.46 25.75 22.96
N THR A 541 13.45 27.05 22.67
CA THR A 541 14.58 27.95 22.91
C THR A 541 14.92 28.06 24.39
N ARG A 542 13.93 28.29 25.25
CA ARG A 542 14.14 28.33 26.71
C ARG A 542 14.68 27.03 27.27
N ALA A 543 14.22 25.89 26.74
CA ALA A 543 14.75 24.59 27.12
C ALA A 543 16.22 24.45 26.71
N ILE A 544 16.58 24.85 25.49
CA ILE A 544 17.98 24.81 25.01
C ILE A 544 18.90 25.74 25.82
N GLU A 545 18.43 26.95 26.16
CA GLU A 545 19.20 27.93 26.95
C GLU A 545 19.37 27.51 28.43
N SER A 546 18.59 26.54 28.91
CA SER A 546 18.73 26.02 30.28
C SER A 546 19.94 25.10 30.46
N PHE A 547 20.57 24.63 29.38
CA PHE A 547 21.75 23.77 29.44
C PHE A 547 23.03 24.60 29.68
N PRO A 548 23.85 24.28 30.70
CA PRO A 548 25.02 25.07 31.08
C PRO A 548 26.19 24.98 30.09
N ASP A 549 26.18 24.00 29.17
CA ASP A 549 27.22 23.81 28.15
C ASP A 549 26.79 24.44 26.82
N ASN A 550 27.40 25.57 26.48
CA ASN A 550 27.18 26.28 25.22
C ASN A 550 27.41 25.39 23.98
N SER A 551 28.23 24.33 24.07
CA SER A 551 28.48 23.42 22.95
C SER A 551 27.30 22.47 22.68
N ALA A 552 26.59 22.04 23.72
CA ALA A 552 25.36 21.24 23.60
C ALA A 552 24.22 22.07 22.99
N GLY A 553 24.10 23.34 23.40
CA GLY A 553 23.10 24.26 22.86
C GLY A 553 23.15 24.38 21.33
N ASN A 554 24.36 24.44 20.74
CA ASN A 554 24.53 24.51 19.29
C ASN A 554 23.97 23.29 18.56
N ILE A 555 24.12 22.09 19.14
CA ILE A 555 23.62 20.84 18.55
C ILE A 555 22.11 20.79 18.65
N PHE A 556 21.56 21.20 19.79
CA PHE A 556 20.13 21.23 20.02
C PHE A 556 19.40 22.23 19.11
N TYR A 557 19.96 23.41 18.86
CA TYR A 557 19.39 24.33 17.88
C TYR A 557 19.39 23.75 16.46
N ARG A 558 20.45 23.03 16.06
CA ARG A 558 20.49 22.32 14.78
C ARG A 558 19.44 21.20 14.72
N ALA A 559 19.28 20.44 15.80
CA ALA A 559 18.24 19.42 15.91
C ALA A 559 16.83 20.01 15.78
N ALA A 560 16.55 21.11 16.47
CA ALA A 560 15.29 21.85 16.33
C ALA A 560 15.07 22.28 14.87
N GLY A 561 16.11 22.77 14.20
CA GLY A 561 16.10 23.07 12.77
C GLY A 561 15.71 21.89 11.88
N ARG A 562 16.25 20.70 12.14
CA ARG A 562 15.88 19.47 11.42
C ARG A 562 14.40 19.11 11.60
N GLY A 563 13.83 19.36 12.77
CA GLY A 563 12.41 19.17 13.06
C GLY A 563 11.52 20.21 12.40
N ILE A 564 11.90 21.47 12.51
CA ILE A 564 11.22 22.63 11.92
C ILE A 564 11.08 22.48 10.41
N TYR A 565 12.05 21.86 9.73
CA TYR A 565 11.99 21.60 8.29
C TYR A 565 10.65 21.02 7.83
N GLU A 566 10.01 20.17 8.63
CA GLU A 566 8.73 19.54 8.31
C GLU A 566 7.53 20.52 8.31
N PHE A 567 7.70 21.71 8.88
CA PHE A 567 6.69 22.77 9.00
C PHE A 567 7.01 24.04 8.20
N LEU A 568 8.12 24.06 7.48
CA LEU A 568 8.60 25.32 6.92
C LEU A 568 7.71 25.84 5.79
N ASP A 569 6.98 26.92 6.10
CA ASP A 569 6.41 27.83 5.13
C ASP A 569 6.92 29.27 5.36
N SER A 570 6.55 30.20 4.45
CA SER A 570 6.99 31.60 4.54
C SER A 570 6.46 32.32 5.79
N SER A 571 5.29 31.94 6.31
CA SER A 571 4.76 32.50 7.56
C SER A 571 5.58 32.04 8.76
N PHE A 572 5.92 30.75 8.81
CA PHE A 572 6.69 30.15 9.88
C PHE A 572 8.10 30.73 9.95
N ILE A 573 8.77 30.95 8.81
CA ILE A 573 10.10 31.59 8.78
C ILE A 573 10.06 33.01 9.34
N ASN A 574 9.03 33.80 8.99
CA ASN A 574 8.90 35.17 9.49
C ASN A 574 8.59 35.18 11.00
N GLU A 575 7.75 34.25 11.46
CA GLU A 575 7.49 34.06 12.89
C GLU A 575 8.78 33.68 13.64
N LEU A 576 9.53 32.70 13.12
CA LEU A 576 10.82 32.28 13.65
C LEU A 576 11.80 33.46 13.72
N LYS A 577 11.92 34.26 12.65
CA LYS A 577 12.79 35.45 12.61
C LYS A 577 12.38 36.48 13.68
N ASN A 578 11.08 36.76 13.81
CA ASN A 578 10.57 37.73 14.76
C ASN A 578 10.78 37.28 16.21
N LYS A 579 10.55 36.00 16.50
CA LYS A 579 10.73 35.42 17.85
C LYS A 579 12.20 35.28 18.23
N MET A 580 13.08 35.06 17.26
CA MET A 580 14.53 34.89 17.48
C MET A 580 15.34 36.17 17.21
N LYS A 581 14.69 37.34 17.07
CA LYS A 581 15.37 38.61 16.75
C LYS A 581 16.45 38.99 17.76
N ASP A 582 16.25 38.61 19.03
CA ASP A 582 17.14 38.92 20.14
C ASP A 582 18.23 37.84 20.33
N ASN A 583 18.19 36.73 19.57
CA ASN A 583 19.17 35.65 19.57
C ASN A 583 19.53 35.22 18.12
N PRO A 584 20.28 36.05 17.36
CA PRO A 584 20.60 35.79 15.95
C PRO A 584 21.48 34.55 15.75
N GLN A 585 22.29 34.18 16.75
CA GLN A 585 23.13 32.98 16.69
C GLN A 585 22.27 31.70 16.71
N ALA A 586 21.28 31.63 17.61
CA ALA A 586 20.35 30.51 17.65
C ALA A 586 19.55 30.38 16.34
N LEU A 587 19.10 31.50 15.77
CA LEU A 587 18.42 31.51 14.46
C LEU A 587 19.31 30.93 13.36
N SER A 588 20.58 31.32 13.30
CA SER A 588 21.56 30.80 12.35
C SER A 588 21.74 29.28 12.50
N LEU A 589 21.86 28.77 13.72
CA LEU A 589 22.02 27.34 14.00
C LEU A 589 20.76 26.52 13.65
N ILE A 590 19.57 27.07 13.90
CA ILE A 590 18.30 26.47 13.47
C ILE A 590 18.26 26.37 11.94
N LEU A 591 18.59 27.44 11.23
CA LEU A 591 18.62 27.44 9.76
C LEU A 591 19.66 26.48 9.20
N LYS A 592 20.81 26.32 9.89
CA LYS A 592 21.80 25.30 9.55
C LYS A 592 21.25 23.88 9.69
N GLY A 593 20.52 23.62 10.77
CA GLY A 593 19.80 22.36 10.97
C GLY A 593 18.76 22.06 9.88
N VAL A 594 18.04 23.08 9.41
CA VAL A 594 17.17 22.99 8.22
C VAL A 594 17.99 22.56 6.99
N GLY A 595 19.14 23.21 6.77
CA GLY A 595 20.09 22.87 5.70
C GLY A 595 20.56 21.41 5.76
N GLU A 596 20.90 20.91 6.96
CA GLU A 596 21.30 19.52 7.17
C GLU A 596 20.20 18.52 6.84
N LYS A 597 18.95 18.86 7.17
CA LYS A 597 17.81 18.01 6.83
C LYS A 597 17.61 17.96 5.32
N ILE A 598 17.75 19.10 4.64
CA ILE A 598 17.73 19.19 3.18
C ILE A 598 18.86 18.36 2.59
N ASP A 599 20.09 18.54 3.06
CA ASP A 599 21.26 17.78 2.63
C ASP A 599 21.09 16.30 2.83
N GLY A 600 20.57 15.87 3.99
CA GLY A 600 20.25 14.48 4.28
C GLY A 600 19.29 13.91 3.25
N ARG A 601 18.20 14.62 2.91
CA ARG A 601 17.24 14.20 1.88
C ARG A 601 17.84 14.20 0.47
N LEU A 602 18.72 15.14 0.15
CA LEU A 602 19.45 15.19 -1.13
C LEU A 602 20.50 14.06 -1.23
N ASN A 603 21.19 13.77 -0.13
CA ASN A 603 22.14 12.67 -0.01
C ASN A 603 21.43 11.33 -0.12
N GLU A 604 20.28 11.13 0.55
CA GLU A 604 19.42 9.96 0.37
C GLU A 604 18.99 9.79 -1.08
N ARG A 605 18.72 10.88 -1.81
CA ARG A 605 18.51 10.86 -3.27
C ARG A 605 19.73 10.36 -4.04
N SER A 606 20.92 10.86 -3.72
CA SER A 606 22.16 10.50 -4.41
C SER A 606 22.65 9.08 -4.09
N ARG A 607 22.41 8.59 -2.86
CA ARG A 607 22.84 7.26 -2.40
C ARG A 607 21.86 6.15 -2.80
N ASN A 608 20.58 6.49 -3.01
CA ASN A 608 19.60 5.53 -3.49
C ASN A 608 19.60 5.35 -5.02
N PHE A 609 20.31 6.16 -5.80
CA PHE A 609 20.24 6.07 -7.26
C PHE A 609 21.58 6.19 -7.97
N LEU A 610 21.82 5.18 -8.83
CA LEU A 610 22.94 5.00 -9.75
C LEU A 610 23.16 6.19 -10.71
N GLY A 611 23.61 7.34 -10.21
CA GLY A 611 24.13 8.44 -11.01
C GLY A 611 23.11 9.13 -11.93
N LYS A 612 21.84 9.20 -11.52
CA LYS A 612 20.84 10.07 -12.18
C LYS A 612 20.40 11.16 -11.22
N ASP A 613 20.52 12.42 -11.63
CA ASP A 613 20.19 13.63 -10.84
C ASP A 613 18.69 13.76 -10.47
N ARG A 614 17.84 12.83 -10.93
CA ARG A 614 16.38 12.89 -10.76
C ARG A 614 15.80 11.51 -10.45
N VAL A 615 15.47 11.32 -9.18
CA VAL A 615 14.65 10.22 -8.67
C VAL A 615 13.20 10.71 -8.62
N PRO A 616 12.23 10.07 -9.31
CA PRO A 616 10.82 10.37 -9.16
C PRO A 616 10.45 10.25 -7.69
N ALA A 617 9.81 11.28 -7.15
CA ALA A 617 9.64 11.41 -5.70
C ALA A 617 8.86 10.23 -5.08
N ILE A 618 8.14 9.44 -5.87
CA ILE A 618 7.26 8.34 -5.45
C ILE A 618 7.99 7.18 -4.74
N PHE A 619 9.32 7.16 -4.84
CA PHE A 619 10.19 6.20 -4.13
C PHE A 619 10.70 6.69 -2.79
N HIS A 620 10.43 7.94 -2.42
CA HIS A 620 10.74 8.40 -1.08
C HIS A 620 9.62 7.96 -0.14
N LYS A 621 10.02 7.44 1.04
CA LYS A 621 9.23 7.18 2.26
C LYS A 621 8.10 8.18 2.53
N ASP A 622 8.30 9.39 2.01
CA ASP A 622 7.56 10.59 2.29
C ASP A 622 6.88 11.17 1.04
N TYR A 623 6.45 10.49 -0.03
CA TYR A 623 5.87 11.26 -1.18
C TYR A 623 4.82 12.33 -0.75
N ASP A 624 3.98 12.04 0.25
CA ASP A 624 3.09 13.02 0.92
C ASP A 624 3.83 14.21 1.58
N ILE A 625 4.95 13.96 2.27
CA ILE A 625 5.76 14.95 3.03
C ILE A 625 6.91 15.54 2.19
N SER A 626 7.30 14.89 1.10
CA SER A 626 8.48 15.17 0.28
C SER A 626 8.09 15.75 -1.06
N TYR A 627 6.92 15.48 -1.65
CA TYR A 627 6.47 16.32 -2.77
C TYR A 627 6.00 17.68 -2.25
N SER A 628 5.22 17.70 -1.16
CA SER A 628 4.99 18.92 -0.38
C SER A 628 6.31 19.48 0.14
N GLY A 629 7.24 18.63 0.60
CA GLY A 629 8.60 18.93 1.07
C GLY A 629 9.59 19.42 0.02
N ILE A 630 9.42 19.10 -1.27
CA ILE A 630 10.33 19.45 -2.39
C ILE A 630 9.77 20.64 -3.14
N VAL A 631 8.45 20.67 -3.35
CA VAL A 631 7.75 21.89 -3.76
C VAL A 631 7.96 22.93 -2.67
N SER A 632 7.83 22.57 -1.39
CA SER A 632 8.27 23.40 -0.27
C SER A 632 9.76 23.62 -0.35
N THR A 633 10.70 22.68 -0.39
CA THR A 633 12.16 23.00 -0.45
C THR A 633 12.52 23.98 -1.58
N LYS A 634 11.95 23.86 -2.79
CA LYS A 634 12.19 24.85 -3.87
C LYS A 634 11.45 26.17 -3.65
N LEU A 635 10.20 26.16 -3.19
CA LEU A 635 9.49 27.38 -2.78
C LEU A 635 10.14 28.01 -1.56
N LEU A 636 10.69 27.23 -0.67
CA LEU A 636 11.35 27.52 0.60
C LEU A 636 12.65 28.19 0.28
N LEU A 637 13.52 27.59 -0.53
CA LEU A 637 14.75 28.25 -1.00
C LEU A 637 14.44 29.54 -1.78
N ARG A 638 13.28 29.64 -2.44
CA ARG A 638 12.82 30.89 -3.09
C ARG A 638 12.21 31.92 -2.12
N ASN A 639 11.62 31.48 -1.02
CA ASN A 639 10.89 32.30 -0.05
C ASN A 639 11.74 32.63 1.19
N ILE A 640 12.81 31.88 1.44
CA ILE A 640 13.86 32.23 2.39
C ILE A 640 14.49 33.51 1.84
N ASN A 641 14.39 34.58 2.62
CA ASN A 641 15.03 35.85 2.32
C ASN A 641 16.52 35.61 1.99
N ASN A 642 17.04 36.27 0.95
CA ASN A 642 18.46 36.21 0.56
C ASN A 642 19.42 36.44 1.75
N GLU A 643 19.01 37.17 2.78
CA GLU A 643 19.77 37.37 4.02
C GLU A 643 19.93 36.09 4.87
N LEU A 644 18.97 35.16 4.79
CA LEU A 644 18.91 33.94 5.61
C LEU A 644 19.38 32.69 4.85
N LEU A 645 19.37 32.73 3.52
CA LEU A 645 19.79 31.63 2.66
C LEU A 645 21.22 31.13 2.96
N PRO A 646 22.24 31.99 3.23
CA PRO A 646 23.59 31.51 3.52
C PRO A 646 23.65 30.51 4.68
N PHE A 647 22.86 30.70 5.73
CA PHE A 647 22.85 29.81 6.89
C PHE A 647 22.24 28.44 6.59
N VAL A 648 21.21 28.39 5.74
CA VAL A 648 20.67 27.12 5.23
C VAL A 648 21.70 26.43 4.35
N MET A 649 22.41 27.18 3.51
CA MET A 649 23.45 26.65 2.63
C MET A 649 24.68 26.13 3.40
N GLU A 650 25.04 26.72 4.55
CA GLU A 650 26.08 26.18 5.45
C GLU A 650 25.73 24.81 6.05
N GLY A 651 24.45 24.47 6.12
CA GLY A 651 23.98 23.13 6.52
C GLY A 651 24.00 22.13 5.37
N ILE A 652 24.10 22.62 4.12
CA ILE A 652 24.17 21.79 2.92
C ILE A 652 25.63 21.48 2.62
N SER A 653 25.96 20.21 2.41
CA SER A 653 27.34 19.80 2.13
C SER A 653 27.82 20.47 0.83
N GLU A 654 29.08 20.96 0.84
CA GLU A 654 29.69 21.67 -0.31
C GLU A 654 29.54 20.90 -1.63
N LYS A 655 29.53 19.56 -1.55
CA LYS A 655 29.36 18.65 -2.68
C LYS A 655 28.12 18.98 -3.53
N PHE A 656 26.97 19.30 -2.91
CA PHE A 656 25.75 19.64 -3.64
C PHE A 656 25.70 21.09 -4.13
N LEU A 657 26.41 21.99 -3.45
CA LEU A 657 26.47 23.40 -3.84
C LEU A 657 27.16 23.57 -5.19
N THR A 658 28.20 22.77 -5.46
CA THR A 658 28.88 22.70 -6.75
C THR A 658 27.99 22.15 -7.88
N ASP A 659 27.19 21.11 -7.61
CA ASP A 659 26.31 20.49 -8.61
C ASP A 659 25.09 21.34 -8.96
N ALA A 660 24.62 22.20 -8.03
CA ALA A 660 23.49 23.09 -8.26
C ALA A 660 23.86 24.37 -9.02
N GLN A 661 25.15 24.74 -9.05
CA GLN A 661 25.67 25.89 -9.77
C GLN A 661 26.02 25.57 -11.23
N SER A 662 26.23 24.29 -11.57
CA SER A 662 26.35 23.77 -12.94
C SER A 662 25.00 23.44 -13.56
#